data_AF-A0A8S1R5Z3-F1
#
_entry.id   AF-A0A8S1R5Z3-F1
#
_cell.length_a   1.000
_cell.length_b   1.000
_cell.length_c   1.000
_cell.angle_alpha   90.00
_cell.angle_beta   90.00
_cell.angle_gamma   90.00
#
_symmetry.space_group_name_H-M   'P 1'
#
loop_
_entity.id
_entity.type
_entity.pdbx_description
1 polymer ?
#
loop_
_entity_poly.entity_id
_entity_poly.type
_entity_poly.pdbx_seq_one_letter_code
_entity_poly.pdbx_strand_id
1 'polypeptide(L)'
;MEHKINIFFNFTFLKIHFSNKNFQQMHKKQHNQKIIRNYNNMKQVMIQSKEKHIKQQNLRKYQKINEIILQVQLTQLYQLLKICKLMMKNQLIILMNILYRILSLHIQLFKLKEKQMSEFQMKHKNSKFSQEMKKNESNIIDIENKTVQILGNVYDHDQINQDNIVFEGSQASSMAGLRKSVYYRKYTLINQLNNFTTFIPLLNKLFGFFAFALINQIIFISINMSFSKKDFYSLNYYYESIQINHYFIEPMQKFFLTRYMLQDYQMLNLNQAINRDKFNYYIQFINPLLIGSYDEFKQNFQDHFQDETFSEFIKDEYVMIQQQTFHYAPIKLNEYNITLYNAFSILLDAFHKQKQIYIVPQTTRGTNPHNTYQYKNYILFVTIFDKISDLIYQESIEKIDLVLKRWIIVVIPISVSVLISILLLGYYYNQFNHYLEKFFNLNIHIDQIELNADQGRQLFILQSLKQGSELIHLYKFNLIGKEEILAKTKVKEIKKELKILSIEPKEIKQSIKISKFTLIFSVFVLIIQYLIIAGPLTYAGYQYMSKFSKSIHFFKSISDIGVYVPASFSQKEILYFFSYFTYYTNDDREFFVEQIQKAVTKIDTFLLQDIESSQLQFSAQFLDTYQYLEENNLCPLLNSSKYYDFDYFCSNSQNGILKLGLRASLTNFNSILKNELSINFPSTRKQPPKEELEAVYLCSDIITEITNKMEQDIKSQTQIIEELYNIITAISLTYTIVLIITIQFSVYKKFRLNLNRTKMISLIFPLETIFLNDHFERELRRMVTSEKLI
;
A
#
# COMPACT_ATOMS: atom_id res chain seq x y z
N MET A 1 102.11 -10.09 1.22
CA MET A 1 102.46 -9.31 2.41
C MET A 1 101.79 -9.98 3.59
N GLU A 2 102.62 -10.47 4.51
CA GLU A 2 102.41 -10.68 5.96
C GLU A 2 101.13 -11.41 6.42
N HIS A 3 101.12 -12.45 7.24
CA HIS A 3 102.10 -13.20 8.04
C HIS A 3 101.39 -14.55 8.39
N LYS A 4 102.04 -15.73 8.26
CA LYS A 4 102.59 -16.57 9.38
C LYS A 4 101.53 -16.94 10.46
N ILE A 5 101.33 -18.15 10.96
CA ILE A 5 102.11 -19.38 11.27
C ILE A 5 101.01 -20.42 11.69
N ASN A 6 100.91 -21.67 11.24
CA ASN A 6 101.77 -22.86 11.32
C ASN A 6 101.82 -23.56 12.70
N ILE A 7 101.92 -24.90 12.65
CA ILE A 7 102.39 -25.87 13.68
C ILE A 7 101.26 -26.56 14.49
N PHE A 8 100.83 -27.79 14.17
CA PHE A 8 101.44 -29.14 14.39
C PHE A 8 101.83 -29.42 15.86
N PHE A 9 101.36 -30.54 16.44
CA PHE A 9 102.25 -31.60 16.95
C PHE A 9 101.44 -32.78 17.51
N ASN A 10 101.71 -33.95 16.93
CA ASN A 10 101.55 -35.25 17.56
C ASN A 10 102.37 -35.32 18.86
N PHE A 11 101.97 -36.12 19.84
CA PHE A 11 102.74 -37.31 20.19
C PHE A 11 101.99 -38.21 21.19
N THR A 12 102.15 -39.49 20.91
CA THR A 12 101.69 -40.70 21.57
C THR A 12 102.37 -40.97 22.91
N PHE A 13 101.69 -41.69 23.79
CA PHE A 13 102.08 -42.94 24.49
C PHE A 13 100.95 -43.24 25.50
N LEU A 14 100.54 -44.46 25.87
CA LEU A 14 101.24 -45.73 26.00
C LEU A 14 100.19 -46.87 26.02
N LYS A 15 100.59 -48.06 25.54
CA LYS A 15 99.86 -49.34 25.64
C LYS A 15 99.53 -49.68 27.10
N ILE A 16 98.32 -50.22 27.35
CA ILE A 16 98.08 -51.44 28.17
C ILE A 16 96.75 -52.06 27.72
N HIS A 17 96.81 -53.34 27.34
CA HIS A 17 95.68 -54.24 27.13
C HIS A 17 94.95 -54.49 28.46
N PHE A 18 93.62 -54.61 28.47
CA PHE A 18 92.95 -55.85 28.88
C PHE A 18 91.42 -55.81 28.73
N SER A 19 90.91 -56.95 28.25
CA SER A 19 89.57 -57.53 28.42
C SER A 19 88.42 -57.12 27.47
N ASN A 20 88.16 -58.05 26.56
CA ASN A 20 87.33 -58.00 25.38
C ASN A 20 85.97 -58.71 25.62
N LYS A 21 85.08 -58.11 26.43
CA LYS A 21 83.70 -58.63 26.60
C LYS A 21 82.57 -57.59 26.48
N ASN A 22 82.85 -56.29 26.44
CA ASN A 22 81.82 -55.24 26.35
C ASN A 22 81.53 -54.72 24.92
N PHE A 23 82.31 -55.12 23.92
CA PHE A 23 82.18 -54.56 22.55
C PHE A 23 81.08 -55.22 21.69
N GLN A 24 80.73 -56.48 21.95
CA GLN A 24 79.68 -57.16 21.18
C GLN A 24 78.25 -56.78 21.61
N GLN A 25 78.04 -56.28 22.84
CA GLN A 25 76.72 -55.80 23.27
C GLN A 25 76.41 -54.36 22.78
N MET A 26 77.42 -53.50 22.58
CA MET A 26 77.20 -52.15 22.03
C MET A 26 76.82 -52.16 20.55
N HIS A 27 77.44 -53.01 19.72
CA HIS A 27 77.11 -53.08 18.29
C HIS A 27 75.70 -53.61 18.03
N LYS A 28 75.19 -54.57 18.83
CA LYS A 28 73.79 -55.02 18.74
C LYS A 28 72.79 -53.94 19.17
N LYS A 29 73.10 -53.13 20.19
CA LYS A 29 72.22 -52.01 20.62
C LYS A 29 72.17 -50.89 19.57
N GLN A 30 73.30 -50.52 18.96
CA GLN A 30 73.32 -49.48 17.93
C GLN A 30 72.64 -49.92 16.63
N HIS A 31 72.78 -51.20 16.23
CA HIS A 31 72.09 -51.70 15.04
C HIS A 31 70.57 -51.77 15.23
N ASN A 32 70.10 -52.20 16.41
CA ASN A 32 68.67 -52.23 16.73
C ASN A 32 68.07 -50.82 16.86
N GLN A 33 68.79 -49.85 17.41
CA GLN A 33 68.33 -48.45 17.46
C GLN A 33 68.20 -47.82 16.06
N LYS A 34 69.07 -48.19 15.12
CA LYS A 34 69.00 -47.70 13.73
C LYS A 34 67.79 -48.29 12.98
N ILE A 35 67.50 -49.57 13.20
CA ILE A 35 66.32 -50.25 12.62
C ILE A 35 65.02 -49.65 13.19
N ILE A 36 64.96 -49.40 14.51
CA ILE A 36 63.78 -48.79 15.16
C ILE A 36 63.55 -47.35 14.67
N ARG A 37 64.62 -46.54 14.50
CA ARG A 37 64.49 -45.18 13.92
C ARG A 37 63.98 -45.22 12.48
N ASN A 38 64.50 -46.11 11.65
CA ASN A 38 64.06 -46.22 10.26
C ASN A 38 62.60 -46.71 10.17
N TYR A 39 62.19 -47.66 11.03
CA TYR A 39 60.81 -48.12 11.10
C TYR A 39 59.85 -47.00 11.55
N ASN A 40 60.24 -46.20 12.55
CA ASN A 40 59.43 -45.07 13.03
C ASN A 40 59.32 -43.95 11.99
N ASN A 41 60.39 -43.65 11.26
CA ASN A 41 60.36 -42.66 10.18
C ASN A 41 59.46 -43.13 9.02
N MET A 42 59.54 -44.41 8.63
CA MET A 42 58.68 -44.97 7.59
C MET A 42 57.20 -44.99 8.01
N LYS A 43 56.92 -45.26 9.29
CA LYS A 43 55.58 -45.20 9.88
C LYS A 43 55.03 -43.77 9.91
N GLN A 44 55.85 -42.76 10.24
CA GLN A 44 55.46 -41.35 10.18
C GLN A 44 55.16 -40.89 8.75
N VAL A 45 55.98 -41.28 7.76
CA VAL A 45 55.75 -40.94 6.35
C VAL A 45 54.45 -41.58 5.83
N MET A 46 54.15 -42.83 6.21
CA MET A 46 52.87 -43.48 5.86
C MET A 46 51.65 -42.85 6.54
N ILE A 47 51.79 -42.36 7.77
CA ILE A 47 50.71 -41.65 8.47
C ILE A 47 50.46 -40.29 7.79
N GLN A 48 51.51 -39.54 7.48
CA GLN A 48 51.40 -38.26 6.79
C GLN A 48 50.85 -38.38 5.37
N SER A 49 51.18 -39.46 4.63
CA SER A 49 50.61 -39.71 3.30
C SER A 49 49.13 -40.07 3.38
N LYS A 50 48.71 -40.90 4.35
CA LYS A 50 47.30 -41.21 4.61
C LYS A 50 46.51 -39.96 5.01
N GLU A 51 47.07 -39.10 5.87
CA GLU A 51 46.42 -37.84 6.27
C GLU A 51 46.27 -36.85 5.10
N LYS A 52 47.29 -36.73 4.23
CA LYS A 52 47.18 -35.93 2.99
C LYS A 52 46.09 -36.48 2.07
N HIS A 53 46.00 -37.80 1.91
CA HIS A 53 44.98 -38.44 1.07
C HIS A 53 43.57 -38.21 1.61
N ILE A 54 43.37 -38.32 2.93
CA ILE A 54 42.08 -38.06 3.60
C ILE A 54 41.70 -36.58 3.48
N LYS A 55 42.64 -35.65 3.67
CA LYS A 55 42.40 -34.21 3.48
C LYS A 55 42.00 -33.88 2.04
N GLN A 56 42.68 -34.45 1.04
CA GLN A 56 42.31 -34.27 -0.38
C GLN A 56 40.95 -34.87 -0.72
N GLN A 57 40.60 -36.04 -0.19
CA GLN A 57 39.26 -36.62 -0.39
C GLN A 57 38.16 -35.78 0.25
N ASN A 58 38.39 -35.22 1.45
CA ASN A 58 37.44 -34.35 2.12
C ASN A 58 37.28 -33.01 1.38
N LEU A 59 38.35 -32.42 0.86
CA LEU A 59 38.30 -31.23 0.02
C LEU A 59 37.50 -31.45 -1.27
N ARG A 60 37.69 -32.60 -1.95
CA ARG A 60 36.89 -32.96 -3.14
C ARG A 60 35.41 -33.18 -2.80
N LYS A 61 35.09 -33.74 -1.63
CA LYS A 61 33.70 -33.85 -1.15
C LYS A 61 33.10 -32.48 -0.86
N TYR A 62 33.83 -31.57 -0.22
CA TYR A 62 33.40 -30.20 0.03
C TYR A 62 33.16 -29.40 -1.26
N GLN A 63 34.03 -29.54 -2.26
CA GLN A 63 33.86 -28.91 -3.56
C GLN A 63 32.60 -29.43 -4.27
N LYS A 64 32.36 -30.75 -4.28
CA LYS A 64 31.10 -31.32 -4.81
C LYS A 64 29.86 -30.85 -4.05
N ILE A 65 29.93 -30.68 -2.73
CA ILE A 65 28.80 -30.17 -1.93
C ILE A 65 28.51 -28.71 -2.29
N ASN A 66 29.54 -27.87 -2.45
CA ASN A 66 29.36 -26.48 -2.86
C ASN A 66 28.82 -26.35 -4.29
N GLU A 67 29.25 -27.21 -5.23
CA GLU A 67 28.69 -27.26 -6.59
C GLU A 67 27.21 -27.65 -6.57
N ILE A 68 26.82 -28.62 -5.74
CA ILE A 68 25.41 -29.02 -5.58
C ILE A 68 24.58 -27.89 -4.96
N ILE A 69 25.11 -27.18 -3.95
CA ILE A 69 24.43 -26.02 -3.35
C ILE A 69 24.26 -24.89 -4.38
N LEU A 70 25.30 -24.61 -5.17
CA LEU A 70 25.24 -23.60 -6.23
C LEU A 70 24.22 -23.97 -7.31
N GLN A 71 24.17 -25.24 -7.73
CA GLN A 71 23.18 -25.74 -8.68
C GLN A 71 21.75 -25.62 -8.13
N VAL A 72 21.54 -25.92 -6.85
CA VAL A 72 20.24 -25.78 -6.17
C VAL A 72 19.82 -24.30 -6.07
N GLN A 73 20.75 -23.40 -5.77
CA GLN A 73 20.48 -21.95 -5.74
C GLN A 73 20.15 -21.40 -7.14
N LEU A 74 20.84 -21.86 -8.18
CA LEU A 74 20.57 -21.51 -9.58
C LEU A 74 19.20 -22.03 -10.04
N THR A 75 18.80 -23.24 -9.63
CA THR A 75 17.46 -23.77 -9.93
C THR A 75 16.36 -23.02 -9.17
N GLN A 76 16.62 -22.58 -7.93
CA GLN A 76 15.72 -21.70 -7.18
C GLN A 76 15.56 -20.32 -7.85
N LEU A 77 16.67 -19.73 -8.33
CA LEU A 77 16.64 -18.46 -9.05
C LEU A 77 15.88 -18.57 -10.38
N TYR A 78 16.05 -19.68 -11.10
CA TYR A 78 15.31 -19.95 -12.34
C TYR A 78 13.81 -20.16 -12.10
N GLN A 79 13.43 -20.81 -11.00
CA GLN A 79 12.02 -20.90 -10.58
C GLN A 79 11.45 -19.54 -10.16
N LEU A 80 12.23 -18.69 -9.48
CA LEU A 80 11.86 -17.31 -9.13
C LEU A 80 11.65 -16.41 -10.35
N LEU A 81 12.49 -16.54 -11.39
CA LEU A 81 12.30 -15.87 -12.68
C LEU A 81 11.04 -16.36 -13.39
N LYS A 82 10.73 -17.66 -13.30
CA LYS A 82 9.49 -18.23 -13.83
C LYS A 82 8.24 -17.75 -13.06
N ILE A 83 8.36 -17.53 -11.74
CA ILE A 83 7.32 -16.95 -10.88
C ILE A 83 7.08 -15.47 -11.21
N CYS A 84 8.13 -14.67 -11.43
CA CYS A 84 7.98 -13.27 -11.88
C CYS A 84 7.26 -13.18 -13.24
N LYS A 85 7.51 -14.14 -14.13
CA LYS A 85 6.81 -14.24 -15.43
C LYS A 85 5.34 -14.67 -15.29
N LEU A 86 5.00 -15.43 -14.24
CA LEU A 86 3.63 -15.83 -13.90
C LEU A 86 2.86 -14.75 -13.11
N MET A 87 3.54 -13.89 -12.35
CA MET A 87 2.94 -12.76 -11.62
C MET A 87 2.24 -11.74 -12.54
N MET A 88 2.61 -11.68 -13.82
CA MET A 88 1.90 -10.85 -14.82
C MET A 88 0.59 -11.49 -15.34
N LYS A 89 0.23 -12.72 -14.93
CA LYS A 89 -0.99 -13.43 -15.36
C LYS A 89 -1.76 -14.06 -14.18
N ASN A 90 -2.41 -13.22 -13.38
CA ASN A 90 -3.72 -13.44 -12.73
C ASN A 90 -4.10 -14.77 -12.02
N GLN A 91 -3.19 -15.56 -11.41
CA GLN A 91 -3.60 -16.77 -10.67
C GLN A 91 -2.99 -16.92 -9.26
N LEU A 92 -3.69 -16.36 -8.26
CA LEU A 92 -3.32 -16.36 -6.84
C LEU A 92 -3.35 -17.77 -6.17
N ILE A 93 -4.22 -18.66 -6.63
CA ILE A 93 -4.44 -19.98 -6.02
C ILE A 93 -3.33 -20.98 -6.38
N ILE A 94 -2.83 -20.93 -7.62
CA ILE A 94 -1.68 -21.73 -8.05
C ILE A 94 -0.41 -21.29 -7.29
N LEU A 95 -0.30 -19.98 -7.00
CA LEU A 95 0.80 -19.40 -6.24
C LEU A 95 0.88 -19.97 -4.82
N MET A 96 -0.24 -20.05 -4.11
CA MET A 96 -0.30 -20.57 -2.73
C MET A 96 0.02 -22.08 -2.67
N ASN A 97 -0.45 -22.87 -3.64
CA ASN A 97 -0.14 -24.30 -3.71
C ASN A 97 1.33 -24.58 -4.05
N ILE A 98 1.95 -23.76 -4.90
CA ILE A 98 3.38 -23.89 -5.22
C ILE A 98 4.25 -23.41 -4.05
N LEU A 99 3.89 -22.30 -3.39
CA LEU A 99 4.54 -21.81 -2.17
C LEU A 99 4.50 -22.86 -1.05
N TYR A 100 3.34 -23.51 -0.85
CA TYR A 100 3.19 -24.58 0.12
C TYR A 100 4.07 -25.80 -0.21
N ARG A 101 4.16 -26.20 -1.49
CA ARG A 101 5.06 -27.29 -1.92
C ARG A 101 6.54 -26.95 -1.73
N ILE A 102 6.95 -25.70 -1.99
CA ILE A 102 8.33 -25.24 -1.75
C ILE A 102 8.63 -25.24 -0.24
N LEU A 103 7.68 -24.78 0.58
CA LEU A 103 7.79 -24.78 2.05
C LEU A 103 7.93 -26.21 2.59
N SER A 104 7.11 -27.15 2.08
CA SER A 104 7.16 -28.58 2.41
C SER A 104 8.52 -29.22 2.07
N LEU A 105 9.03 -28.97 0.86
CA LEU A 105 10.35 -29.46 0.42
C LEU A 105 11.49 -28.87 1.26
N HIS A 106 11.41 -27.60 1.67
CA HIS A 106 12.41 -26.98 2.55
C HIS A 106 12.39 -27.52 3.97
N ILE A 107 11.22 -27.83 4.52
CA ILE A 107 11.10 -28.46 5.85
C ILE A 107 11.67 -29.89 5.82
N GLN A 108 11.46 -30.64 4.73
CA GLN A 108 12.07 -31.96 4.55
C GLN A 108 13.60 -31.89 4.45
N LEU A 109 14.14 -30.91 3.71
CA LEU A 109 15.59 -30.65 3.63
C LEU A 109 16.20 -30.24 4.97
N PHE A 110 15.48 -29.46 5.78
CA PHE A 110 15.93 -29.05 7.11
C PHE A 110 16.01 -30.25 8.06
N LYS A 111 15.00 -31.13 8.05
CA LYS A 111 15.00 -32.38 8.83
C LYS A 111 16.13 -33.34 8.40
N LEU A 112 16.45 -33.39 7.10
CA LEU A 112 17.56 -34.19 6.57
C LEU A 112 18.92 -33.66 7.02
N LYS A 113 19.08 -32.33 7.06
CA LYS A 113 20.30 -31.65 7.53
C LYS A 113 20.51 -31.84 9.04
N GLU A 114 19.43 -31.81 9.82
CA GLU A 114 19.46 -32.04 11.27
C GLU A 114 19.81 -33.51 11.60
N LYS A 115 19.22 -34.46 10.86
CA LYS A 115 19.49 -35.90 11.01
C LYS A 115 20.94 -36.25 10.63
N GLN A 116 21.48 -35.70 9.54
CA GLN A 116 22.87 -35.93 9.15
C GLN A 116 23.90 -35.27 10.09
N MET A 117 23.56 -34.11 10.67
CA MET A 117 24.42 -33.45 11.66
C MET A 117 24.45 -34.22 12.99
N SER A 118 23.33 -34.84 13.40
CA SER A 118 23.27 -35.73 14.56
C SER A 118 24.04 -37.06 14.36
N GLU A 119 23.98 -37.65 13.16
CA GLU A 119 24.76 -38.86 12.82
C GLU A 119 26.27 -38.59 12.76
N PHE A 120 26.67 -37.39 12.31
CA PHE A 120 28.08 -36.98 12.28
C PHE A 120 28.63 -36.72 13.68
N GLN A 121 27.81 -36.17 14.59
CA GLN A 121 28.19 -35.97 16.00
C GLN A 121 28.26 -37.28 16.80
N MET A 122 27.41 -38.28 16.51
CA MET A 122 27.49 -39.59 17.17
C MET A 122 28.68 -40.43 16.72
N LYS A 123 29.10 -40.37 15.45
CA LYS A 123 30.26 -41.14 14.96
C LYS A 123 31.61 -40.62 15.44
N HIS A 124 31.72 -39.32 15.75
CA HIS A 124 32.99 -38.71 16.17
C HIS A 124 33.21 -38.74 17.70
N LYS A 125 32.16 -38.98 18.50
CA LYS A 125 32.24 -39.03 19.97
C LYS A 125 32.67 -40.39 20.53
N ASN A 126 32.51 -41.48 19.78
CA ASN A 126 32.71 -42.84 20.32
C ASN A 126 34.11 -43.44 20.15
N SER A 127 35.08 -42.78 19.50
CA SER A 127 36.43 -43.38 19.28
C SER A 127 37.60 -42.68 19.99
N LYS A 128 37.39 -41.53 20.64
CA LYS A 128 38.47 -40.82 21.37
C LYS A 128 38.22 -40.61 22.87
N PHE A 129 36.99 -40.75 23.35
CA PHE A 129 36.64 -40.37 24.73
C PHE A 129 37.01 -41.42 25.80
N SER A 130 37.30 -42.67 25.42
CA SER A 130 37.52 -43.76 26.38
C SER A 130 38.99 -44.03 26.76
N GLN A 131 39.97 -43.41 26.11
CA GLN A 131 41.40 -43.64 26.40
C GLN A 131 42.14 -42.46 27.07
N GLU A 132 41.61 -41.24 27.05
CA GLU A 132 42.24 -40.07 27.70
C GLU A 132 41.74 -39.81 29.14
N MET A 133 40.58 -40.35 29.53
CA MET A 133 40.01 -40.15 30.88
C MET A 133 40.84 -40.77 32.01
N LYS A 134 41.51 -41.91 31.79
CA LYS A 134 42.25 -42.62 32.86
C LYS A 134 43.63 -42.04 33.20
N LYS A 135 44.12 -41.03 32.47
CA LYS A 135 45.44 -40.41 32.72
C LYS A 135 45.37 -38.99 33.27
N ASN A 136 44.19 -38.36 33.25
CA ASN A 136 43.98 -37.01 33.76
C ASN A 136 43.38 -36.95 35.17
N GLU A 137 42.77 -38.04 35.67
CA GLU A 137 42.20 -38.08 37.03
C GLU A 137 43.26 -37.88 38.14
N SER A 138 44.49 -38.39 37.98
CA SER A 138 45.52 -38.23 39.02
C SER A 138 46.11 -36.83 39.12
N ASN A 139 46.07 -36.03 38.04
CA ASN A 139 46.56 -34.64 38.05
C ASN A 139 45.49 -33.64 38.50
N ILE A 140 44.21 -34.00 38.40
CA ILE A 140 43.07 -33.18 38.83
C ILE A 140 42.94 -33.25 40.37
N ILE A 141 43.07 -34.44 40.95
CA ILE A 141 42.99 -34.67 42.41
C ILE A 141 44.11 -33.93 43.18
N ASP A 142 45.32 -33.83 42.61
CA ASP A 142 46.46 -33.12 43.23
C ASP A 142 46.35 -31.58 43.15
N ILE A 143 45.62 -31.06 42.16
CA ILE A 143 45.31 -29.62 42.05
C ILE A 143 44.12 -29.29 42.97
N GLU A 144 43.12 -30.17 43.04
CA GLU A 144 41.93 -30.07 43.89
C GLU A 144 42.29 -30.07 45.38
N ASN A 145 43.17 -30.97 45.83
CA ASN A 145 43.64 -31.02 47.23
C ASN A 145 44.45 -29.77 47.64
N LYS A 146 45.15 -29.11 46.70
CA LYS A 146 45.86 -27.85 46.97
C LYS A 146 44.94 -26.64 47.02
N THR A 147 43.87 -26.61 46.22
CA THR A 147 42.82 -25.58 46.37
C THR A 147 42.04 -25.72 47.68
N VAL A 148 41.82 -26.95 48.16
CA VAL A 148 41.18 -27.23 49.46
C VAL A 148 42.08 -26.81 50.63
N GLN A 149 43.40 -27.02 50.57
CA GLN A 149 44.33 -26.52 51.59
C GLN A 149 44.45 -24.98 51.60
N ILE A 150 44.33 -24.31 50.45
CA ILE A 150 44.38 -22.84 50.38
C ILE A 150 43.06 -22.22 50.85
N LEU A 151 41.92 -22.85 50.60
CA LEU A 151 40.64 -22.41 51.14
C LEU A 151 40.55 -22.68 52.65
N GLY A 152 41.03 -23.82 53.15
CA GLY A 152 41.07 -24.14 54.59
C GLY A 152 42.04 -23.27 55.40
N ASN A 153 43.28 -23.10 54.94
CA ASN A 153 44.32 -22.36 55.69
C ASN A 153 44.09 -20.84 55.75
N VAL A 154 43.20 -20.28 54.92
CA VAL A 154 42.84 -18.84 54.98
C VAL A 154 41.77 -18.60 56.03
N TYR A 155 40.86 -19.55 56.29
CA TYR A 155 39.88 -19.42 57.38
C TYR A 155 40.52 -19.51 58.77
N ASP A 156 41.60 -20.30 58.92
CA ASP A 156 42.35 -20.39 60.18
C ASP A 156 43.20 -19.14 60.48
N HIS A 157 43.59 -18.36 59.45
CA HIS A 157 44.30 -17.09 59.63
C HIS A 157 43.39 -15.86 59.70
N ASP A 158 42.17 -15.92 59.17
CA ASP A 158 41.20 -14.82 59.28
C ASP A 158 40.46 -14.81 60.63
N GLN A 159 40.34 -15.93 61.34
CA GLN A 159 39.79 -15.94 62.71
C GLN A 159 40.66 -15.16 63.71
N ILE A 160 41.98 -15.11 63.50
CA ILE A 160 42.92 -14.39 64.39
C ILE A 160 42.91 -12.88 64.12
N ASN A 161 42.51 -12.44 62.91
CA ASN A 161 42.48 -11.03 62.52
C ASN A 161 41.08 -10.39 62.59
N GLN A 162 40.02 -11.16 62.88
CA GLN A 162 38.64 -10.64 62.94
C GLN A 162 38.28 -9.95 64.26
N ASP A 163 39.07 -10.10 65.32
CA ASP A 163 38.79 -9.44 66.61
C ASP A 163 39.17 -7.95 66.64
N ASN A 164 39.83 -7.41 65.60
CA ASN A 164 40.26 -6.00 65.55
C ASN A 164 39.64 -5.16 64.40
N ILE A 165 38.63 -5.66 63.68
CA ILE A 165 37.98 -4.90 62.59
C ILE A 165 36.46 -4.99 62.75
N VAL A 166 35.95 -4.48 63.86
CA VAL A 166 34.53 -4.17 64.03
C VAL A 166 34.41 -2.66 64.11
N PHE A 167 33.52 -2.09 63.29
CA PHE A 167 33.22 -0.67 63.10
C PHE A 167 34.10 0.10 62.09
N GLU A 168 33.73 0.00 60.79
CA GLU A 168 33.32 1.13 59.94
C GLU A 168 33.35 0.77 58.43
N GLY A 169 32.24 0.99 57.72
CA GLY A 169 32.22 1.18 56.27
C GLY A 169 32.25 -0.06 55.34
N SER A 170 31.23 -0.92 55.38
CA SER A 170 31.16 -2.15 54.55
C SER A 170 30.97 -1.95 53.04
N GLN A 171 30.69 -0.73 52.55
CA GLN A 171 30.56 -0.47 51.10
C GLN A 171 31.72 0.32 50.47
N ALA A 172 32.50 1.08 51.25
CA ALA A 172 33.65 1.84 50.73
C ALA A 172 34.92 0.98 50.62
N SER A 173 35.11 0.02 51.54
CA SER A 173 36.29 -0.86 51.60
C SER A 173 36.39 -1.84 50.42
N SER A 174 35.27 -2.36 49.91
CA SER A 174 35.26 -3.29 48.76
C SER A 174 35.63 -2.61 47.43
N MET A 175 35.20 -1.37 47.22
CA MET A 175 35.57 -0.54 46.06
C MET A 175 37.04 -0.09 46.12
N ALA A 176 37.55 0.22 47.32
CA ALA A 176 38.96 0.58 47.52
C ALA A 176 39.91 -0.61 47.28
N GLY A 177 39.53 -1.83 47.70
CA GLY A 177 40.24 -3.07 47.39
C GLY A 177 40.27 -3.40 45.90
N LEU A 178 39.15 -3.18 45.19
CA LEU A 178 39.07 -3.32 43.73
C LEU A 178 40.02 -2.35 43.00
N ARG A 179 40.11 -1.08 43.40
CA ARG A 179 41.01 -0.10 42.76
C ARG A 179 42.50 -0.42 42.93
N LYS A 180 42.87 -1.21 43.95
CA LYS A 180 44.25 -1.66 44.21
C LYS A 180 44.62 -2.97 43.49
N SER A 181 43.66 -3.63 42.84
CA SER A 181 43.85 -4.87 42.08
C SER A 181 44.82 -4.70 40.89
N VAL A 182 45.70 -5.68 40.69
CA VAL A 182 46.58 -5.75 39.50
C VAL A 182 45.76 -5.88 38.20
N TYR A 183 44.56 -6.47 38.30
CA TYR A 183 43.65 -6.71 37.19
C TYR A 183 42.51 -5.68 37.14
N TYR A 184 42.55 -4.58 37.90
CA TYR A 184 41.48 -3.57 37.99
C TYR A 184 40.99 -3.11 36.61
N ARG A 185 41.91 -2.80 35.68
CA ARG A 185 41.56 -2.38 34.31
C ARG A 185 40.75 -3.45 33.57
N LYS A 186 41.07 -4.73 33.74
CA LYS A 186 40.34 -5.85 33.13
C LYS A 186 38.94 -6.01 33.76
N TYR A 187 38.84 -5.88 35.08
CA TYR A 187 37.55 -5.84 35.78
C TYR A 187 36.67 -4.68 35.30
N THR A 188 37.23 -3.48 35.11
CA THR A 188 36.47 -2.35 34.56
C THR A 188 36.02 -2.56 33.12
N LEU A 189 36.82 -3.25 32.29
CA LEU A 189 36.50 -3.57 30.90
C LEU A 189 35.31 -4.53 30.79
N ILE A 190 35.26 -5.56 31.63
CA ILE A 190 34.14 -6.53 31.68
C ILE A 190 32.90 -5.89 32.28
N ASN A 191 33.06 -5.07 33.33
CA ASN A 191 31.94 -4.35 33.92
C ASN A 191 31.36 -3.33 32.94
N GLN A 192 32.22 -2.65 32.16
CA GLN A 192 31.79 -1.82 31.04
C GLN A 192 31.03 -2.68 30.02
N LEU A 193 31.60 -3.81 29.56
CA LEU A 193 30.96 -4.78 28.65
C LEU A 193 29.52 -5.16 29.09
N ASN A 194 29.34 -5.49 30.37
CA ASN A 194 28.05 -5.92 30.93
C ASN A 194 27.07 -4.74 31.13
N ASN A 195 27.60 -3.58 31.55
CA ASN A 195 26.82 -2.36 31.77
C ASN A 195 26.62 -1.52 30.51
N PHE A 196 27.04 -1.98 29.32
CA PHE A 196 26.80 -1.24 28.09
C PHE A 196 25.30 -0.97 27.92
N THR A 197 24.94 0.30 28.10
CA THR A 197 23.60 0.86 27.94
C THR A 197 23.33 1.29 26.51
N THR A 198 24.36 1.50 25.67
CA THR A 198 24.27 1.99 24.27
C THR A 198 23.44 1.10 23.34
N PHE A 199 23.24 -0.18 23.68
CA PHE A 199 22.37 -1.10 22.91
C PHE A 199 20.88 -0.84 23.09
N ILE A 200 20.47 -0.27 24.23
CA ILE A 200 19.07 0.10 24.46
C ILE A 200 18.68 1.27 23.53
N PRO A 201 19.48 2.34 23.38
CA PRO A 201 19.29 3.36 22.35
C PRO A 201 19.26 2.82 20.92
N LEU A 202 20.12 1.86 20.52
CA LEU A 202 20.13 1.33 19.15
C LEU A 202 18.89 0.48 18.86
N LEU A 203 18.46 -0.33 19.83
CA LEU A 203 17.19 -1.05 19.79
C LEU A 203 16.02 -0.06 19.71
N ASN A 204 16.00 0.98 20.54
CA ASN A 204 14.96 2.01 20.52
C ASN A 204 14.92 2.77 19.19
N LYS A 205 16.07 3.06 18.57
CA LYS A 205 16.14 3.66 17.23
C LYS A 205 15.54 2.73 16.17
N LEU A 206 15.88 1.43 16.20
CA LEU A 206 15.34 0.43 15.28
C LEU A 206 13.82 0.34 15.37
N PHE A 207 13.28 0.23 16.59
CA PHE A 207 11.83 0.23 16.82
C PHE A 207 11.18 1.59 16.55
N GLY A 208 11.90 2.70 16.73
CA GLY A 208 11.45 4.04 16.38
C GLY A 208 11.22 4.21 14.88
N PHE A 209 12.16 3.77 14.03
CA PHE A 209 11.98 3.80 12.57
C PHE A 209 10.87 2.85 12.11
N PHE A 210 10.73 1.72 12.80
CA PHE A 210 9.63 0.80 12.53
C PHE A 210 8.27 1.43 12.86
N ALA A 211 8.12 2.03 14.05
CA ALA A 211 6.92 2.74 14.45
C ALA A 211 6.63 3.93 13.53
N PHE A 212 7.66 4.66 13.11
CA PHE A 212 7.54 5.76 12.16
C PHE A 212 7.00 5.29 10.81
N ALA A 213 7.44 4.15 10.27
CA ALA A 213 6.89 3.58 9.04
C ALA A 213 5.38 3.26 9.17
N LEU A 214 4.96 2.71 10.30
CA LEU A 214 3.54 2.40 10.55
C LEU A 214 2.69 3.65 10.83
N ILE A 215 3.24 4.67 11.49
CA ILE A 215 2.56 5.96 11.69
C ILE A 215 2.30 6.63 10.34
N ASN A 216 3.28 6.64 9.43
CA ASN A 216 3.08 7.14 8.07
C ASN A 216 1.95 6.39 7.34
N GLN A 217 1.83 5.08 7.55
CA GLN A 217 0.75 4.28 6.99
C GLN A 217 -0.62 4.61 7.60
N ILE A 218 -0.70 4.86 8.90
CA ILE A 218 -1.93 5.35 9.54
C ILE A 218 -2.32 6.70 8.96
N ILE A 219 -1.37 7.64 8.85
CA ILE A 219 -1.61 8.96 8.25
C ILE A 219 -2.14 8.81 6.82
N PHE A 220 -1.56 7.93 6.01
CA PHE A 220 -2.06 7.61 4.66
C PHE A 220 -3.51 7.15 4.67
N ILE A 221 -3.85 6.18 5.53
CA ILE A 221 -5.21 5.64 5.62
C ILE A 221 -6.18 6.74 6.08
N SER A 222 -5.80 7.55 7.07
CA SER A 222 -6.63 8.66 7.57
C SER A 222 -6.88 9.74 6.53
N ILE A 223 -5.86 10.13 5.76
CA ILE A 223 -6.02 11.09 4.66
C ILE A 223 -7.01 10.54 3.63
N ASN A 224 -6.80 9.29 3.18
CA ASN A 224 -7.67 8.68 2.19
C ASN A 224 -9.12 8.53 2.67
N MET A 225 -9.33 8.16 3.93
CA MET A 225 -10.67 8.04 4.51
C MET A 225 -11.36 9.40 4.67
N SER A 226 -10.61 10.46 4.98
CA SER A 226 -11.18 11.80 5.12
C SER A 226 -11.57 12.43 3.78
N PHE A 227 -10.82 12.17 2.72
CA PHE A 227 -11.09 12.75 1.40
C PHE A 227 -12.04 11.90 0.56
N SER A 228 -12.04 10.56 0.69
CA SER A 228 -12.85 9.68 -0.15
C SER A 228 -14.33 10.03 -0.11
N LYS A 229 -14.91 10.22 1.09
CA LYS A 229 -16.33 10.55 1.25
C LYS A 229 -16.71 11.84 0.52
N LYS A 230 -15.87 12.88 0.65
CA LYS A 230 -16.10 14.16 -0.02
C LYS A 230 -15.96 14.02 -1.54
N ASP A 231 -14.98 13.26 -2.00
CA ASP A 231 -14.70 13.09 -3.43
C ASP A 231 -15.81 12.30 -4.13
N PHE A 232 -16.29 11.21 -3.54
CA PHE A 232 -17.42 10.45 -4.08
C PHE A 232 -18.74 11.24 -4.04
N TYR A 233 -18.99 12.00 -2.97
CA TYR A 233 -20.16 12.89 -2.89
C TYR A 233 -20.13 13.97 -3.99
N SER A 234 -18.96 14.59 -4.21
CA SER A 234 -18.81 15.63 -5.23
C SER A 234 -19.10 15.13 -6.65
N LEU A 235 -18.85 13.85 -6.91
CA LEU A 235 -19.14 13.24 -8.21
C LEU A 235 -20.64 13.18 -8.49
N ASN A 236 -21.42 12.68 -7.53
CA ASN A 236 -22.89 12.62 -7.67
C ASN A 236 -23.48 14.04 -7.83
N TYR A 237 -22.96 15.00 -7.07
CA TYR A 237 -23.32 16.41 -7.18
C TYR A 237 -23.16 16.95 -8.62
N TYR A 238 -22.05 16.64 -9.31
CA TYR A 238 -21.85 17.12 -10.68
C TYR A 238 -22.80 16.50 -11.71
N TYR A 239 -23.20 15.23 -11.52
CA TYR A 239 -24.19 14.58 -12.39
C TYR A 239 -25.61 15.13 -12.19
N GLU A 240 -25.98 15.49 -10.96
CA GLU A 240 -27.25 16.20 -10.70
C GLU A 240 -27.21 17.61 -11.31
N SER A 241 -26.10 18.33 -11.08
CA SER A 241 -25.98 19.74 -11.47
C SER A 241 -25.98 19.95 -12.98
N ILE A 242 -25.45 19.01 -13.78
CA ILE A 242 -25.41 19.15 -15.24
C ILE A 242 -26.81 19.11 -15.87
N GLN A 243 -27.81 18.55 -15.17
CA GLN A 243 -29.20 18.48 -15.62
C GLN A 243 -29.96 19.83 -15.47
N ILE A 244 -29.29 20.94 -15.16
CA ILE A 244 -29.95 22.24 -14.96
C ILE A 244 -30.88 22.64 -16.12
N ASN A 245 -30.48 22.35 -17.37
CA ASN A 245 -31.30 22.59 -18.56
C ASN A 245 -32.55 21.70 -18.59
N HIS A 246 -32.43 20.46 -18.13
CA HIS A 246 -33.52 19.53 -17.97
C HIS A 246 -34.54 20.03 -16.94
N TYR A 247 -34.10 20.64 -15.84
CA TYR A 247 -35.00 21.12 -14.80
C TYR A 247 -35.75 22.40 -15.19
N PHE A 248 -35.10 23.34 -15.90
CA PHE A 248 -35.68 24.66 -16.14
C PHE A 248 -36.08 24.94 -17.59
N ILE A 249 -35.32 24.44 -18.57
CA ILE A 249 -35.57 24.75 -19.98
C ILE A 249 -36.50 23.71 -20.60
N GLU A 250 -36.33 22.42 -20.34
CA GLU A 250 -37.17 21.39 -20.95
C GLU A 250 -38.68 21.52 -20.63
N PRO A 251 -39.12 21.72 -19.37
CA PRO A 251 -40.54 21.94 -19.06
C PRO A 251 -41.10 23.18 -19.77
N MET A 252 -40.27 24.22 -19.93
CA MET A 252 -40.61 25.41 -20.69
C MET A 252 -40.86 25.08 -22.17
N GLN A 253 -39.99 24.29 -22.80
CA GLN A 253 -40.16 23.84 -24.19
C GLN A 253 -41.37 22.92 -24.36
N LYS A 254 -41.56 21.95 -23.47
CA LYS A 254 -42.70 21.03 -23.45
C LYS A 254 -44.02 21.79 -23.35
N PHE A 255 -44.07 22.85 -22.55
CA PHE A 255 -45.25 23.72 -22.47
C PHE A 255 -45.49 24.49 -23.78
N PHE A 256 -44.46 25.02 -24.44
CA PHE A 256 -44.64 25.65 -25.76
C PHE A 256 -45.07 24.65 -26.82
N LEU A 257 -44.46 23.47 -26.85
CA LEU A 257 -44.76 22.39 -27.79
C LEU A 257 -46.23 21.95 -27.68
N THR A 258 -46.75 21.76 -26.47
CA THR A 258 -48.16 21.41 -26.24
C THR A 258 -49.13 22.52 -26.66
N ARG A 259 -48.73 23.80 -26.53
CA ARG A 259 -49.51 24.93 -27.08
C ARG A 259 -49.56 24.89 -28.60
N TYR A 260 -48.45 24.56 -29.26
CA TYR A 260 -48.41 24.44 -30.71
C TYR A 260 -49.18 23.22 -31.22
N MET A 261 -49.18 22.09 -30.50
CA MET A 261 -50.10 20.96 -30.81
C MET A 261 -51.55 21.42 -30.85
N LEU A 262 -52.00 22.17 -29.84
CA LEU A 262 -53.37 22.68 -29.79
C LEU A 262 -53.68 23.60 -30.98
N GLN A 263 -52.74 24.48 -31.34
CA GLN A 263 -52.88 25.39 -32.48
C GLN A 263 -52.94 24.61 -33.81
N ASP A 264 -52.10 23.59 -33.98
CA ASP A 264 -52.08 22.75 -35.16
C ASP A 264 -53.41 22.04 -35.37
N TYR A 265 -53.98 21.43 -34.33
CA TYR A 265 -55.29 20.78 -34.46
C TYR A 265 -56.44 21.78 -34.65
N GLN A 266 -56.35 22.97 -34.07
CA GLN A 266 -57.30 24.05 -34.37
C GLN A 266 -57.26 24.41 -35.86
N MET A 267 -56.06 24.58 -36.42
CA MET A 267 -55.88 24.86 -37.84
C MET A 267 -56.35 23.71 -38.72
N LEU A 268 -56.08 22.45 -38.35
CA LEU A 268 -56.57 21.28 -39.08
C LEU A 268 -58.10 21.19 -39.08
N ASN A 269 -58.75 21.53 -37.96
CA ASN A 269 -60.21 21.55 -37.86
C ASN A 269 -60.81 22.71 -38.68
N LEU A 270 -60.21 23.91 -38.60
CA LEU A 270 -60.61 25.07 -39.41
C LEU A 270 -60.48 24.80 -40.91
N ASN A 271 -59.41 24.12 -41.32
CA ASN A 271 -59.16 23.70 -42.70
C ASN A 271 -59.93 22.43 -43.11
N GLN A 272 -60.81 21.90 -42.26
CA GLN A 272 -61.62 20.70 -42.49
C GLN A 272 -60.82 19.41 -42.77
N ALA A 273 -59.54 19.37 -42.37
CA ALA A 273 -58.67 18.19 -42.50
C ALA A 273 -58.92 17.14 -41.40
N ILE A 274 -59.57 17.55 -40.31
CA ILE A 274 -60.13 16.69 -39.25
C ILE A 274 -61.54 17.18 -38.91
N ASN A 275 -62.39 16.28 -38.39
CA ASN A 275 -63.72 16.65 -37.90
C ASN A 275 -63.68 17.06 -36.42
N ARG A 276 -64.79 17.58 -35.91
CA ARG A 276 -64.93 18.03 -34.52
C ARG A 276 -64.69 16.92 -33.50
N ASP A 277 -65.11 15.68 -33.79
CA ASP A 277 -64.93 14.55 -32.87
C ASP A 277 -63.45 14.17 -32.73
N LYS A 278 -62.70 14.12 -33.84
CA LYS A 278 -61.25 13.92 -33.81
C LYS A 278 -60.54 15.07 -33.11
N PHE A 279 -60.97 16.31 -33.35
CA PHE A 279 -60.44 17.47 -32.65
C PHE A 279 -60.60 17.35 -31.13
N ASN A 280 -61.79 16.95 -30.66
CA ASN A 280 -62.05 16.72 -29.24
C ASN A 280 -61.19 15.59 -28.65
N TYR A 281 -60.98 14.51 -29.41
CA TYR A 281 -60.08 13.41 -29.03
C TYR A 281 -58.64 13.89 -28.81
N TYR A 282 -58.07 14.65 -29.76
CA TYR A 282 -56.72 15.20 -29.60
C TYR A 282 -56.61 16.19 -28.43
N ILE A 283 -57.63 17.02 -28.18
CA ILE A 283 -57.63 17.94 -27.03
C ILE A 283 -57.58 17.19 -25.69
N GLN A 284 -58.25 16.04 -25.58
CA GLN A 284 -58.23 15.23 -24.36
C GLN A 284 -56.82 14.74 -24.02
N PHE A 285 -55.98 14.51 -25.03
CA PHE A 285 -54.58 14.17 -24.85
C PHE A 285 -53.72 15.39 -24.47
N ILE A 286 -53.90 16.53 -25.13
CA ILE A 286 -53.02 17.71 -24.98
C ILE A 286 -53.21 18.45 -23.65
N ASN A 287 -54.46 18.63 -23.21
CA ASN A 287 -54.76 19.46 -22.03
C ASN A 287 -54.05 18.97 -20.75
N PRO A 288 -54.05 17.65 -20.43
CA PRO A 288 -53.27 17.11 -19.31
C PRO A 288 -51.76 17.36 -19.44
N LEU A 289 -51.20 17.29 -20.65
CA LEU A 289 -49.76 17.53 -20.88
C LEU A 289 -49.36 18.96 -20.55
N LEU A 290 -50.18 19.94 -20.97
CA LEU A 290 -49.95 21.36 -20.70
C LEU A 290 -49.99 21.65 -19.19
N ILE A 291 -50.94 21.05 -18.48
CA ILE A 291 -51.07 21.13 -17.02
C ILE A 291 -49.83 20.51 -16.36
N GLY A 292 -49.43 19.32 -16.81
CA GLY A 292 -48.30 18.57 -16.29
C GLY A 292 -46.95 19.28 -16.49
N SER A 293 -46.71 19.86 -17.67
CA SER A 293 -45.48 20.60 -17.96
C SER A 293 -45.31 21.81 -17.04
N TYR A 294 -46.41 22.52 -16.72
CA TYR A 294 -46.36 23.61 -15.74
C TYR A 294 -46.13 23.10 -14.31
N ASP A 295 -46.80 22.02 -13.90
CA ASP A 295 -46.64 21.48 -12.54
C ASP A 295 -45.22 20.98 -12.32
N GLU A 296 -44.61 20.36 -13.33
CA GLU A 296 -43.19 19.98 -13.38
C GLU A 296 -42.28 21.20 -13.29
N PHE A 297 -42.53 22.25 -14.08
CA PHE A 297 -41.76 23.49 -14.01
C PHE A 297 -41.84 24.17 -12.63
N LYS A 298 -43.03 24.16 -12.01
CA LYS A 298 -43.24 24.70 -10.65
C LYS A 298 -42.47 23.88 -9.62
N GLN A 299 -42.55 22.54 -9.70
CA GLN A 299 -41.86 21.66 -8.77
C GLN A 299 -40.33 21.85 -8.88
N ASN A 300 -39.79 21.82 -10.09
CA ASN A 300 -38.36 22.04 -10.32
C ASN A 300 -37.90 23.42 -9.83
N PHE A 301 -38.74 24.46 -10.00
CA PHE A 301 -38.47 25.79 -9.42
C PHE A 301 -38.41 25.77 -7.90
N GLN A 302 -39.30 25.04 -7.23
CA GLN A 302 -39.32 24.95 -5.76
C GLN A 302 -38.13 24.13 -5.23
N ASP A 303 -37.79 23.03 -5.91
CA ASP A 303 -36.80 22.07 -5.45
C ASP A 303 -35.36 22.53 -5.74
N HIS A 304 -35.11 23.20 -6.87
CA HIS A 304 -33.73 23.45 -7.34
C HIS A 304 -33.25 24.91 -7.25
N PHE A 305 -34.12 25.93 -7.31
CA PHE A 305 -33.65 27.34 -7.21
C PHE A 305 -33.18 27.72 -5.81
N GLN A 306 -33.63 27.01 -4.77
CA GLN A 306 -33.21 27.23 -3.39
C GLN A 306 -32.13 26.26 -2.93
N ASP A 307 -31.81 25.27 -3.76
CA ASP A 307 -30.80 24.28 -3.44
C ASP A 307 -29.41 24.94 -3.35
N GLU A 308 -28.63 24.53 -2.36
CA GLU A 308 -27.23 24.96 -2.23
C GLU A 308 -26.44 24.59 -3.49
N THR A 309 -26.89 23.55 -4.21
CA THR A 309 -26.22 23.03 -5.38
C THR A 309 -26.16 23.98 -6.57
N PHE A 310 -27.27 24.65 -6.88
CA PHE A 310 -27.38 25.60 -7.99
C PHE A 310 -27.17 27.05 -7.56
N SER A 311 -27.26 27.31 -6.26
CA SER A 311 -27.08 28.62 -5.63
C SER A 311 -25.81 29.35 -6.07
N GLU A 312 -24.68 28.65 -6.18
CA GLU A 312 -23.39 29.24 -6.55
C GLU A 312 -23.39 29.82 -7.98
N PHE A 313 -24.18 29.25 -8.88
CA PHE A 313 -24.25 29.67 -10.29
C PHE A 313 -25.40 30.64 -10.57
N ILE A 314 -26.47 30.62 -9.76
CA ILE A 314 -27.73 31.35 -10.04
C ILE A 314 -27.85 32.66 -9.23
N LYS A 315 -27.39 32.72 -7.97
CA LYS A 315 -27.79 33.78 -7.02
C LYS A 315 -27.29 35.19 -7.36
N ASP A 316 -26.18 35.31 -8.07
CA ASP A 316 -25.52 36.60 -8.34
C ASP A 316 -25.78 37.14 -9.76
N GLU A 317 -26.57 36.46 -10.59
CA GLU A 317 -26.86 36.88 -11.96
C GLU A 317 -28.03 37.88 -12.02
N TYR A 318 -27.74 39.09 -12.53
CA TYR A 318 -28.72 40.10 -12.89
C TYR A 318 -29.00 40.07 -14.39
N VAL A 319 -30.26 40.21 -14.75
CA VAL A 319 -30.74 40.09 -16.13
C VAL A 319 -31.65 41.24 -16.50
N MET A 320 -31.52 41.68 -17.75
CA MET A 320 -32.40 42.67 -18.36
C MET A 320 -33.59 41.95 -18.99
N ILE A 321 -34.74 41.96 -18.33
CA ILE A 321 -35.98 41.42 -18.87
C ILE A 321 -36.76 42.50 -19.62
N GLN A 322 -37.57 42.08 -20.59
CA GLN A 322 -38.52 42.93 -21.29
C GLN A 322 -39.96 42.54 -20.92
N GLN A 323 -40.74 43.53 -20.46
CA GLN A 323 -42.14 43.33 -20.09
C GLN A 323 -43.04 44.33 -20.81
N GLN A 324 -44.18 43.83 -21.28
CA GLN A 324 -45.23 44.65 -21.88
C GLN A 324 -45.98 45.41 -20.78
N THR A 325 -46.05 46.74 -20.91
CA THR A 325 -46.73 47.60 -19.91
C THR A 325 -48.18 47.91 -20.22
N PHE A 326 -48.62 47.74 -21.48
CA PHE A 326 -49.98 48.02 -21.92
C PHE A 326 -50.62 46.80 -22.56
N HIS A 327 -51.88 46.48 -22.26
CA HIS A 327 -52.59 45.31 -22.79
C HIS A 327 -52.98 45.40 -24.29
N TYR A 328 -52.81 46.57 -24.94
CA TYR A 328 -53.30 46.83 -26.30
C TYR A 328 -52.19 47.31 -27.24
N ALA A 329 -52.40 47.13 -28.54
CA ALA A 329 -51.51 47.64 -29.59
C ALA A 329 -51.53 49.18 -29.64
N PRO A 330 -50.39 49.86 -29.90
CA PRO A 330 -49.08 49.29 -30.19
C PRO A 330 -48.39 48.71 -28.94
N ILE A 331 -47.77 47.54 -29.09
CA ILE A 331 -47.03 46.87 -28.01
C ILE A 331 -45.83 47.75 -27.63
N LYS A 332 -45.80 48.22 -26.38
CA LYS A 332 -44.64 48.89 -25.80
C LYS A 332 -43.99 47.96 -24.77
N LEU A 333 -42.70 47.74 -24.94
CA LEU A 333 -41.87 46.94 -24.04
C LEU A 333 -41.00 47.88 -23.21
N ASN A 334 -40.93 47.62 -21.91
CA ASN A 334 -39.98 48.26 -21.01
C ASN A 334 -38.96 47.24 -20.52
N GLU A 335 -37.74 47.72 -20.32
CA GLU A 335 -36.64 46.92 -19.79
C GLU A 335 -36.54 47.07 -18.27
N TYR A 336 -36.37 45.96 -17.56
CA TYR A 336 -36.18 45.93 -16.12
C TYR A 336 -34.94 45.12 -15.77
N ASN A 337 -34.06 45.69 -14.96
CA ASN A 337 -32.91 44.98 -14.40
C ASN A 337 -33.32 44.29 -13.11
N ILE A 338 -33.37 42.96 -13.10
CA ILE A 338 -33.78 42.17 -11.94
C ILE A 338 -32.88 40.94 -11.77
N THR A 339 -32.90 40.32 -10.60
CA THR A 339 -32.20 39.06 -10.38
C THR A 339 -32.81 37.93 -11.20
N LEU A 340 -32.00 36.95 -11.62
CA LEU A 340 -32.45 35.79 -12.38
C LEU A 340 -33.56 35.02 -11.67
N TYR A 341 -33.49 34.89 -10.34
CA TYR A 341 -34.56 34.30 -9.51
C TYR A 341 -35.91 35.02 -9.71
N ASN A 342 -35.92 36.35 -9.63
CA ASN A 342 -37.13 37.14 -9.82
C ASN A 342 -37.63 37.04 -11.27
N ALA A 343 -36.72 37.03 -12.25
CA ALA A 343 -37.07 36.86 -13.65
C ALA A 343 -37.78 35.53 -13.92
N PHE A 344 -37.28 34.44 -13.34
CA PHE A 344 -37.91 33.11 -13.41
C PHE A 344 -39.20 33.01 -12.60
N SER A 345 -39.29 33.69 -11.45
CA SER A 345 -40.54 33.74 -10.68
C SER A 345 -41.67 34.41 -11.49
N ILE A 346 -41.36 35.51 -12.20
CA ILE A 346 -42.31 36.18 -13.11
C ILE A 346 -42.65 35.26 -14.30
N LEU A 347 -41.65 34.53 -14.82
CA LEU A 347 -41.88 33.54 -15.87
C LEU A 347 -42.87 32.46 -15.42
N LEU A 348 -42.66 31.88 -14.23
CA LEU A 348 -43.53 30.86 -13.65
C LEU A 348 -44.96 31.37 -13.46
N ASP A 349 -45.16 32.60 -12.97
CA ASP A 349 -46.50 33.21 -12.89
C ASP A 349 -47.12 33.37 -14.29
N ALA A 350 -46.34 33.79 -15.28
CA ALA A 350 -46.82 33.88 -16.66
C ALA A 350 -47.31 32.51 -17.19
N PHE A 351 -46.56 31.42 -16.95
CA PHE A 351 -46.97 30.05 -17.29
C PHE A 351 -48.24 29.63 -16.55
N HIS A 352 -48.35 29.96 -15.26
CA HIS A 352 -49.55 29.69 -14.47
C HIS A 352 -50.79 30.39 -15.04
N LYS A 353 -50.71 31.69 -15.32
CA LYS A 353 -51.81 32.47 -15.91
C LYS A 353 -52.23 31.93 -17.26
N GLN A 354 -51.26 31.49 -18.06
CA GLN A 354 -51.54 30.89 -19.36
C GLN A 354 -52.20 29.50 -19.22
N LYS A 355 -51.78 28.66 -18.27
CA LYS A 355 -52.47 27.40 -17.91
C LYS A 355 -53.94 27.65 -17.55
N GLN A 356 -54.23 28.68 -16.75
CA GLN A 356 -55.61 29.01 -16.35
C GLN A 356 -56.51 29.37 -17.54
N ILE A 357 -55.97 30.03 -18.58
CA ILE A 357 -56.72 30.37 -19.80
C ILE A 357 -57.17 29.10 -20.56
N TYR A 358 -56.37 28.04 -20.53
CA TYR A 358 -56.70 26.78 -21.21
C TYR A 358 -57.65 25.88 -20.39
N ILE A 359 -57.60 25.96 -19.06
CA ILE A 359 -58.51 25.21 -18.17
C ILE A 359 -59.89 25.87 -18.11
N VAL A 360 -59.92 27.19 -17.97
CA VAL A 360 -61.15 27.99 -17.93
C VAL A 360 -61.14 28.87 -19.18
N PRO A 361 -61.80 28.47 -20.27
CA PRO A 361 -61.77 29.23 -21.52
C PRO A 361 -62.39 30.61 -21.30
N GLN A 362 -61.52 31.60 -21.05
CA GLN A 362 -61.87 33.00 -20.98
C GLN A 362 -61.67 33.63 -22.36
N THR A 363 -62.57 34.53 -22.76
CA THR A 363 -62.42 35.31 -23.99
C THR A 363 -61.27 36.30 -23.81
N THR A 364 -60.05 35.87 -24.12
CA THR A 364 -58.88 36.75 -24.15
C THR A 364 -58.94 37.61 -25.41
N ARG A 365 -59.24 38.91 -25.25
CA ARG A 365 -59.18 39.89 -26.35
C ARG A 365 -57.78 40.53 -26.36
N GLY A 366 -57.00 40.29 -27.42
CA GLY A 366 -55.69 40.92 -27.65
C GLY A 366 -54.47 40.09 -27.24
N THR A 367 -53.26 40.61 -27.48
CA THR A 367 -51.98 40.01 -27.06
C THR A 367 -51.82 40.07 -25.55
N ASN A 368 -51.78 38.91 -24.89
CA ASN A 368 -51.64 38.80 -23.43
C ASN A 368 -50.20 39.19 -22.98
N PRO A 369 -50.01 40.14 -22.04
CA PRO A 369 -48.69 40.48 -21.52
C PRO A 369 -47.89 39.30 -20.96
N HIS A 370 -48.56 38.30 -20.39
CA HIS A 370 -47.90 37.07 -19.91
C HIS A 370 -47.30 36.26 -21.08
N ASN A 371 -48.01 36.21 -22.21
CA ASN A 371 -47.54 35.55 -23.42
C ASN A 371 -46.36 36.31 -24.04
N THR A 372 -46.44 37.64 -24.07
CA THR A 372 -45.34 38.50 -24.55
C THR A 372 -44.10 38.35 -23.67
N TYR A 373 -44.25 38.27 -22.35
CA TYR A 373 -43.13 38.04 -21.42
C TYR A 373 -42.44 36.69 -21.68
N GLN A 374 -43.21 35.61 -21.82
CA GLN A 374 -42.70 34.27 -22.10
C GLN A 374 -41.87 34.22 -23.37
N TYR A 375 -42.41 34.76 -24.47
CA TYR A 375 -41.76 34.70 -25.77
C TYR A 375 -40.61 35.70 -25.89
N LYS A 376 -40.77 36.95 -25.47
CA LYS A 376 -39.71 37.95 -25.65
C LYS A 376 -38.45 37.65 -24.83
N ASN A 377 -38.61 37.08 -23.64
CA ASN A 377 -37.47 36.72 -22.77
C ASN A 377 -36.97 35.28 -23.01
N TYR A 378 -37.57 34.52 -23.94
CA TYR A 378 -37.18 33.15 -24.23
C TYR A 378 -35.68 33.02 -24.57
N ILE A 379 -35.21 33.87 -25.50
CA ILE A 379 -33.83 33.87 -25.99
C ILE A 379 -32.85 34.11 -24.84
N LEU A 380 -33.17 35.07 -23.96
CA LEU A 380 -32.39 35.40 -22.78
C LEU A 380 -32.26 34.19 -21.85
N PHE A 381 -33.38 33.54 -21.49
CA PHE A 381 -33.36 32.42 -20.56
C PHE A 381 -32.62 31.20 -21.10
N VAL A 382 -32.86 30.82 -22.36
CA VAL A 382 -32.13 29.70 -22.99
C VAL A 382 -30.62 29.98 -23.01
N THR A 383 -30.21 31.20 -23.36
CA THR A 383 -28.79 31.57 -23.43
C THR A 383 -28.08 31.50 -22.07
N ILE A 384 -28.74 31.98 -21.02
CA ILE A 384 -28.18 31.97 -19.66
C ILE A 384 -28.01 30.53 -19.15
N PHE A 385 -29.04 29.70 -19.30
CA PHE A 385 -28.99 28.33 -18.79
C PHE A 385 -28.04 27.43 -19.59
N ASP A 386 -27.94 27.61 -20.92
CA ASP A 386 -26.90 26.97 -21.72
C ASP A 386 -25.48 27.35 -21.24
N LYS A 387 -25.25 28.64 -20.96
CA LYS A 387 -23.96 29.11 -20.44
C LYS A 387 -23.66 28.52 -19.06
N ILE A 388 -24.64 28.47 -18.16
CA ILE A 388 -24.48 27.88 -16.83
C ILE A 388 -24.17 26.38 -16.95
N SER A 389 -24.89 25.63 -17.79
CA SER A 389 -24.63 24.21 -18.03
C SER A 389 -23.21 23.95 -18.54
N ASP A 390 -22.73 24.77 -19.48
CA ASP A 390 -21.35 24.66 -19.99
C ASP A 390 -20.28 25.02 -18.94
N LEU A 391 -20.54 26.00 -18.07
CA LEU A 391 -19.65 26.32 -16.94
C LEU A 391 -19.57 25.17 -15.93
N ILE A 392 -20.72 24.61 -15.53
CA ILE A 392 -20.79 23.45 -14.62
C ILE A 392 -20.01 22.26 -15.22
N TYR A 393 -20.18 22.01 -16.52
CA TYR A 393 -19.46 20.96 -17.23
C TYR A 393 -17.94 21.14 -17.15
N GLN A 394 -17.44 22.33 -17.49
CA GLN A 394 -16.01 22.62 -17.47
C GLN A 394 -15.43 22.52 -16.05
N GLU A 395 -16.10 23.12 -15.06
CA GLU A 395 -15.66 23.05 -13.67
C GLU A 395 -15.63 21.61 -13.14
N SER A 396 -16.64 20.79 -13.48
CA SER A 396 -16.68 19.39 -13.04
C SER A 396 -15.47 18.59 -13.52
N ILE A 397 -15.05 18.79 -14.78
CA ILE A 397 -13.88 18.11 -15.35
C ILE A 397 -12.60 18.56 -14.65
N GLU A 398 -12.43 19.87 -14.46
CA GLU A 398 -11.24 20.43 -13.81
C GLU A 398 -11.11 19.96 -12.36
N LYS A 399 -12.21 19.93 -11.61
CA LYS A 399 -12.21 19.52 -10.20
C LYS A 399 -11.90 18.03 -10.06
N ILE A 400 -12.45 17.17 -10.90
CA ILE A 400 -12.15 15.73 -10.86
C ILE A 400 -10.70 15.45 -11.28
N ASP A 401 -10.15 16.19 -12.26
CA ASP A 401 -8.72 16.09 -12.60
C ASP A 401 -7.82 16.51 -11.42
N LEU A 402 -8.21 17.55 -10.67
CA LEU A 402 -7.51 17.93 -9.43
C LEU A 402 -7.62 16.85 -8.35
N VAL A 403 -8.75 16.17 -8.20
CA VAL A 403 -8.92 15.03 -7.28
C VAL A 403 -7.98 13.89 -7.66
N LEU A 404 -7.94 13.50 -8.93
CA LEU A 404 -7.04 12.46 -9.45
C LEU A 404 -5.57 12.80 -9.19
N LYS A 405 -5.15 14.04 -9.49
CA LYS A 405 -3.80 14.53 -9.21
C LYS A 405 -3.50 14.50 -7.72
N ARG A 406 -4.42 14.92 -6.87
CA ARG A 406 -4.26 14.90 -5.40
C ARG A 406 -4.06 13.49 -4.88
N TRP A 407 -4.82 12.52 -5.36
CA TRP A 407 -4.68 11.12 -4.96
C TRP A 407 -3.27 10.57 -5.27
N ILE A 408 -2.73 10.90 -6.45
CA ILE A 408 -1.36 10.55 -6.83
C ILE A 408 -0.32 11.29 -5.94
N ILE A 409 -0.51 12.59 -5.73
CA ILE A 409 0.41 13.44 -4.95
C ILE A 409 0.45 13.02 -3.47
N VAL A 410 -0.62 12.44 -2.91
CA VAL A 410 -0.62 11.92 -1.53
C VAL A 410 0.21 10.63 -1.42
N VAL A 411 0.15 9.75 -2.42
CA VAL A 411 0.82 8.43 -2.38
C VAL A 411 2.34 8.56 -2.45
N ILE A 412 2.87 9.45 -3.30
CA ILE A 412 4.31 9.58 -3.58
C ILE A 412 5.16 9.94 -2.33
N PRO A 413 4.92 11.05 -1.60
CA PRO A 413 5.74 11.45 -0.47
C PRO A 413 5.66 10.44 0.67
N ILE A 414 4.51 9.79 0.85
CA ILE A 414 4.35 8.73 1.85
C ILE A 414 5.11 7.46 1.42
N SER A 415 5.06 7.09 0.14
CA SER A 415 5.88 5.99 -0.41
C SER A 415 7.36 6.23 -0.15
N VAL A 416 7.85 7.44 -0.42
CA VAL A 416 9.25 7.83 -0.18
C VAL A 416 9.61 7.78 1.30
N SER A 417 8.75 8.30 2.18
CA SER A 417 8.93 8.26 3.63
C SER A 417 9.01 6.82 4.16
N VAL A 418 8.11 5.94 3.72
CA VAL A 418 8.12 4.51 4.08
C VAL A 418 9.38 3.82 3.55
N LEU A 419 9.79 4.10 2.31
CA LEU A 419 11.00 3.53 1.72
C LEU A 419 12.28 3.95 2.47
N ILE A 420 12.41 5.23 2.82
CA ILE A 420 13.53 5.73 3.63
C ILE A 420 13.53 5.05 5.01
N SER A 421 12.36 4.92 5.64
CA SER A 421 12.21 4.26 6.95
C SER A 421 12.67 2.80 6.90
N ILE A 422 12.32 2.09 5.82
CA ILE A 422 12.74 0.69 5.58
C ILE A 422 14.24 0.59 5.34
N LEU A 423 14.85 1.52 4.59
CA LEU A 423 16.30 1.55 4.36
C LEU A 423 17.05 1.80 5.68
N LEU A 424 16.59 2.74 6.50
CA LEU A 424 17.17 3.04 7.81
C LEU A 424 17.01 1.86 8.78
N LEU A 425 15.84 1.20 8.77
CA LEU A 425 15.61 -0.04 9.51
C LEU A 425 16.65 -1.10 9.12
N GLY A 426 16.87 -1.29 7.82
CA GLY A 426 17.87 -2.22 7.30
C GLY A 426 19.29 -1.87 7.75
N TYR A 427 19.66 -0.59 7.71
CA TYR A 427 20.95 -0.10 8.18
C TYR A 427 21.18 -0.38 9.66
N TYR A 428 20.26 0.03 10.54
CA TYR A 428 20.39 -0.14 11.99
C TYR A 428 20.33 -1.60 12.43
N TYR A 429 19.52 -2.42 11.76
CA TYR A 429 19.51 -3.86 12.01
C TYR A 429 20.83 -4.52 11.60
N ASN A 430 21.41 -4.13 10.45
CA ASN A 430 22.73 -4.65 10.04
C ASN A 430 23.82 -4.25 11.04
N GLN A 431 23.79 -3.01 11.55
CA GLN A 431 24.68 -2.57 12.64
C GLN A 431 24.49 -3.41 13.91
N PHE A 432 23.24 -3.66 14.33
CA PHE A 432 22.92 -4.50 15.48
C PHE A 432 23.46 -5.93 15.33
N ASN A 433 23.26 -6.55 14.16
CA ASN A 433 23.77 -7.89 13.90
C ASN A 433 25.30 -7.94 13.81
N HIS A 434 25.93 -6.95 13.17
CA HIS A 434 27.39 -6.88 13.11
C HIS A 434 28.00 -6.79 14.50
N TYR A 435 27.35 -6.07 15.42
CA TYR A 435 27.73 -6.06 16.82
C TYR A 435 27.57 -7.43 17.49
N LEU A 436 26.42 -8.09 17.32
CA LEU A 436 26.22 -9.43 17.87
C LEU A 436 27.26 -10.43 17.34
N GLU A 437 27.60 -10.36 16.05
CA GLU A 437 28.67 -11.17 15.44
C GLU A 437 30.01 -10.90 16.10
N LYS A 438 30.40 -9.63 16.31
CA LYS A 438 31.61 -9.26 17.06
C LYS A 438 31.60 -9.91 18.44
N PHE A 439 30.49 -9.80 19.17
CA PHE A 439 30.35 -10.39 20.50
C PHE A 439 30.49 -11.93 20.47
N PHE A 440 29.86 -12.61 19.51
CA PHE A 440 30.00 -14.06 19.35
C PHE A 440 31.40 -14.48 18.92
N ASN A 441 32.11 -13.64 18.15
CA ASN A 441 33.49 -13.90 17.74
C ASN A 441 34.48 -13.85 18.92
N LEU A 442 34.14 -13.22 20.06
CA LEU A 442 34.95 -13.32 21.28
C LEU A 442 35.15 -14.79 21.73
N ASN A 443 34.17 -15.66 21.47
CA ASN A 443 34.25 -17.08 21.80
C ASN A 443 35.36 -17.83 21.05
N ILE A 444 35.84 -17.29 19.93
CA ILE A 444 36.94 -17.89 19.15
C ILE A 444 38.23 -17.93 19.97
N HIS A 445 38.42 -16.95 20.85
CA HIS A 445 39.61 -16.80 21.68
C HIS A 445 39.55 -17.57 23.00
N ILE A 446 38.46 -18.30 23.26
CA ILE A 446 38.28 -19.13 24.45
C ILE A 446 38.76 -20.54 24.15
N ASP A 447 39.73 -21.04 24.91
CA ASP A 447 40.18 -22.43 24.79
C ASP A 447 39.25 -23.39 25.51
N GLN A 448 38.98 -24.54 24.88
CA GLN A 448 38.04 -25.53 25.40
C GLN A 448 38.51 -26.11 26.75
N ILE A 449 39.82 -26.17 26.95
CA ILE A 449 40.44 -26.65 28.19
C ILE A 449 40.11 -25.69 29.34
N GLU A 450 40.29 -24.39 29.13
CA GLU A 450 39.98 -23.34 30.11
C GLU A 450 38.48 -23.31 30.43
N LEU A 451 37.63 -23.50 29.42
CA LEU A 451 36.19 -23.58 29.60
C LEU A 451 35.77 -24.79 30.45
N ASN A 452 36.33 -25.97 30.16
CA ASN A 452 36.02 -27.18 30.92
C ASN A 452 36.52 -27.09 32.37
N ALA A 453 37.68 -26.47 32.60
CA ALA A 453 38.22 -26.23 33.92
C ALA A 453 37.32 -25.27 34.73
N ASP A 454 36.85 -24.18 34.11
CA ASP A 454 35.96 -23.23 34.78
C ASP A 454 34.57 -23.83 35.02
N GLN A 455 34.05 -24.67 34.12
CA GLN A 455 32.82 -25.43 34.34
C GLN A 455 32.95 -26.41 35.51
N GLY A 456 34.08 -27.13 35.62
CA GLY A 456 34.36 -27.99 36.78
C GLY A 456 34.35 -27.20 38.09
N ARG A 457 35.01 -26.03 38.10
CA ARG A 457 35.02 -25.11 39.24
C ARG A 457 33.62 -24.61 39.61
N GLN A 458 32.80 -24.21 38.63
CA GLN A 458 31.44 -23.74 38.86
C GLN A 458 30.51 -24.85 39.36
N LEU A 459 30.63 -26.07 38.80
CA LEU A 459 29.89 -27.25 39.24
C LEU A 459 30.24 -27.60 40.68
N PHE A 460 31.53 -27.54 41.04
CA PHE A 460 31.99 -27.72 42.40
C PHE A 460 31.37 -26.68 43.35
N ILE A 461 31.45 -25.39 43.03
CA ILE A 461 30.84 -24.32 43.83
C ILE A 461 29.33 -24.56 43.98
N LEU A 462 28.63 -24.91 42.90
CA LEU A 462 27.20 -25.23 42.94
C LEU A 462 26.90 -26.46 43.81
N GLN A 463 27.74 -27.49 43.78
CA GLN A 463 27.60 -28.67 44.62
C GLN A 463 27.84 -28.33 46.10
N SER A 464 28.87 -27.54 46.40
CA SER A 464 29.15 -27.04 47.76
C SER A 464 28.04 -26.16 48.30
N LEU A 465 27.46 -25.28 47.48
CA LEU A 465 26.33 -24.42 47.86
C LEU A 465 25.03 -25.20 48.03
N LYS A 466 24.84 -26.32 47.31
CA LYS A 466 23.68 -27.21 47.45
C LYS A 466 23.76 -28.08 48.71
N GLN A 467 24.95 -28.30 49.28
CA GLN A 467 25.16 -29.13 50.46
C GLN A 467 24.74 -28.45 51.78
N GLY A 468 24.42 -27.14 51.79
CA GLY A 468 23.81 -26.48 52.95
C GLY A 468 23.35 -25.04 52.66
N SER A 469 22.14 -24.68 53.12
CA SER A 469 21.61 -23.31 52.97
C SER A 469 22.41 -22.25 53.74
N GLU A 470 23.08 -22.64 54.82
CA GLU A 470 23.94 -21.75 55.62
C GLU A 470 25.23 -21.34 54.89
N LEU A 471 25.77 -22.21 54.02
CA LEU A 471 26.98 -21.93 53.24
C LEU A 471 26.75 -20.85 52.17
N ILE A 472 25.52 -20.65 51.73
CA ILE A 472 25.14 -19.59 50.79
C ILE A 472 25.36 -18.21 51.40
N HIS A 473 25.08 -18.06 52.70
CA HIS A 473 25.26 -16.80 53.43
C HIS A 473 26.72 -16.54 53.86
N LEU A 474 27.55 -17.58 53.90
CA LEU A 474 28.97 -17.51 54.28
C LEU A 474 29.92 -17.33 53.09
N TYR A 475 29.45 -17.51 51.85
CA TYR A 475 30.26 -17.31 50.66
C TYR A 475 30.67 -15.83 50.52
N LYS A 476 31.90 -15.50 50.94
CA LYS A 476 32.51 -14.19 50.73
C LYS A 476 33.45 -14.23 49.52
N PHE A 477 33.24 -13.32 48.57
CA PHE A 477 34.11 -13.18 47.41
C PHE A 477 35.50 -12.68 47.84
N ASN A 478 36.49 -13.57 47.89
CA ASN A 478 37.87 -13.22 48.20
C ASN A 478 38.64 -12.82 46.92
N LEU A 479 38.78 -11.52 46.71
CA LEU A 479 39.50 -10.96 45.55
C LEU A 479 41.00 -11.31 45.57
N ILE A 480 41.64 -11.27 46.75
CA ILE A 480 43.08 -11.50 46.91
C ILE A 480 43.43 -12.95 46.57
N GLY A 481 42.68 -13.91 47.11
CA GLY A 481 42.88 -15.34 46.81
C GLY A 481 42.69 -15.67 45.33
N LYS A 482 41.73 -15.02 44.66
CA LYS A 482 41.53 -15.17 43.21
C LYS A 482 42.73 -14.66 42.40
N GLU A 483 43.29 -13.52 42.77
CA GLU A 483 44.45 -12.95 42.08
C GLU A 483 45.73 -13.76 42.29
N GLU A 484 45.90 -14.35 43.47
CA GLU A 484 47.01 -15.24 43.76
C GLU A 484 46.96 -16.53 42.92
N ILE A 485 45.76 -17.10 42.74
CA ILE A 485 45.55 -18.26 41.85
C ILE A 485 45.89 -17.90 40.41
N LEU A 486 45.43 -16.74 39.92
CA LEU A 486 45.73 -16.24 38.57
C LEU A 486 47.22 -15.94 38.37
N ALA A 487 47.91 -15.44 39.40
CA ALA A 487 49.35 -15.22 39.36
C ALA A 487 50.12 -16.56 39.28
N LYS A 488 49.67 -17.58 40.01
CA LYS A 488 50.25 -18.93 39.98
C LYS A 488 50.01 -19.64 38.64
N THR A 489 48.85 -19.47 38.00
CA THR A 489 48.57 -20.03 36.67
C THR A 489 49.37 -19.33 35.58
N LYS A 490 49.47 -17.99 35.60
CA LYS A 490 50.34 -17.21 34.70
C LYS A 490 51.80 -17.70 34.72
N VAL A 491 52.36 -17.99 35.90
CA VAL A 491 53.72 -18.52 36.03
C VAL A 491 53.85 -19.95 35.47
N LYS A 492 52.80 -20.77 35.58
CA LYS A 492 52.77 -22.13 35.00
C LYS A 492 52.65 -22.09 33.47
N GLU A 493 51.88 -21.16 32.90
CA GLU A 493 51.74 -20.97 31.45
C GLU A 493 53.04 -20.52 30.81
N ILE A 494 53.71 -19.50 31.38
CA ILE A 494 55.02 -19.04 30.91
C ILE A 494 56.06 -20.20 30.91
N LYS A 495 56.00 -21.09 31.92
CA LYS A 495 56.86 -22.28 31.99
C LYS A 495 56.46 -23.40 31.02
N LYS A 496 55.21 -23.46 30.57
CA LYS A 496 54.71 -24.41 29.55
C LYS A 496 54.99 -23.90 28.12
N GLU A 497 54.84 -22.60 27.87
CA GLU A 497 55.22 -21.97 26.58
C GLU A 497 56.72 -22.15 26.30
N LEU A 498 57.57 -22.10 27.33
CA LEU A 498 59.00 -22.43 27.22
C LEU A 498 59.30 -23.91 26.94
N LYS A 499 58.33 -24.82 27.10
CA LYS A 499 58.51 -26.28 26.91
C LYS A 499 57.76 -26.86 25.71
N ILE A 500 56.77 -26.17 25.14
CA ILE A 500 55.91 -26.69 24.08
C ILE A 500 56.01 -25.77 22.84
N LEU A 501 57.15 -25.84 22.17
CA LEU A 501 57.33 -25.37 20.78
C LEU A 501 56.96 -26.46 19.75
N SER A 502 56.11 -27.42 20.12
CA SER A 502 55.73 -28.55 19.26
C SER A 502 54.29 -28.42 18.78
N ILE A 503 54.14 -27.87 17.58
CA ILE A 503 53.23 -28.29 16.49
C ILE A 503 51.94 -28.99 16.96
N GLU A 504 51.01 -28.24 17.55
CA GLU A 504 49.58 -28.58 17.44
C GLU A 504 48.94 -27.67 16.40
N PRO A 505 48.25 -28.21 15.37
CA PRO A 505 47.51 -27.38 14.43
C PRO A 505 46.38 -26.71 15.19
N LYS A 506 46.51 -25.40 15.47
CA LYS A 506 45.38 -24.59 15.95
C LYS A 506 44.21 -24.78 14.98
N GLU A 507 43.14 -25.40 15.45
CA GLU A 507 41.91 -25.48 14.67
C GLU A 507 41.45 -24.05 14.36
N ILE A 508 41.31 -23.73 13.07
CA ILE A 508 40.81 -22.44 12.62
C ILE A 508 39.31 -22.41 12.97
N LYS A 509 38.99 -21.91 14.17
CA LYS A 509 37.62 -21.65 14.58
C LYS A 509 37.04 -20.58 13.63
N GLN A 510 35.97 -20.93 12.92
CA GLN A 510 35.33 -20.05 11.95
C GLN A 510 34.53 -18.96 12.67
N SER A 511 34.58 -17.74 12.14
CA SER A 511 33.75 -16.63 12.62
C SER A 511 32.27 -16.95 12.50
N ILE A 512 31.50 -16.67 13.56
CA ILE A 512 30.04 -16.83 13.53
C ILE A 512 29.47 -15.65 12.74
N LYS A 513 28.83 -15.94 11.60
CA LYS A 513 28.08 -14.97 10.82
C LYS A 513 26.59 -15.18 11.03
N ILE A 514 25.88 -14.13 11.43
CA ILE A 514 24.44 -14.14 11.60
C ILE A 514 23.81 -13.99 10.22
N SER A 515 22.81 -14.82 9.92
CA SER A 515 22.14 -14.77 8.62
C SER A 515 21.42 -13.44 8.43
N LYS A 516 21.68 -12.77 7.30
CA LYS A 516 20.95 -11.56 6.87
C LYS A 516 19.54 -11.86 6.33
N PHE A 517 19.20 -13.15 6.18
CA PHE A 517 17.93 -13.59 5.59
C PHE A 517 16.71 -13.03 6.35
N THR A 518 16.77 -12.99 7.69
CA THR A 518 15.65 -12.49 8.50
C THR A 518 15.37 -11.01 8.28
N LEU A 519 16.40 -10.18 8.03
CA LEU A 519 16.25 -8.78 7.65
C LEU A 519 15.62 -8.63 6.27
N ILE A 520 16.15 -9.36 5.30
CA ILE A 520 15.66 -9.30 3.92
C ILE A 520 14.18 -9.70 3.92
N PHE A 521 13.83 -10.74 4.69
CA PHE A 521 12.46 -11.17 4.88
C PHE A 521 11.59 -10.09 5.56
N SER A 522 12.02 -9.46 6.65
CA SER A 522 11.22 -8.42 7.33
C SER A 522 11.03 -7.17 6.48
N VAL A 523 12.07 -6.74 5.77
CA VAL A 523 12.00 -5.62 4.81
C VAL A 523 11.03 -5.96 3.68
N PHE A 524 11.12 -7.17 3.14
CA PHE A 524 10.25 -7.64 2.08
C PHE A 524 8.78 -7.70 2.52
N VAL A 525 8.51 -8.20 3.74
CA VAL A 525 7.15 -8.21 4.32
C VAL A 525 6.58 -6.81 4.45
N LEU A 526 7.38 -5.82 4.90
CA LEU A 526 6.93 -4.43 5.02
C LEU A 526 6.64 -3.79 3.67
N ILE A 527 7.48 -4.04 2.66
CA ILE A 527 7.24 -3.55 1.29
C ILE A 527 5.95 -4.17 0.73
N ILE A 528 5.78 -5.48 0.88
CA ILE A 528 4.56 -6.17 0.43
C ILE A 528 3.33 -5.61 1.15
N GLN A 529 3.38 -5.43 2.47
CA GLN A 529 2.29 -4.83 3.23
C GLN A 529 1.92 -3.46 2.68
N TYR A 530 2.90 -2.59 2.44
CA TYR A 530 2.65 -1.26 1.89
C TYR A 530 1.98 -1.34 0.53
N LEU A 531 2.47 -2.21 -0.37
CA LEU A 531 1.91 -2.41 -1.70
C LEU A 531 0.48 -2.98 -1.67
N ILE A 532 0.20 -3.92 -0.76
CA ILE A 532 -1.15 -4.50 -0.57
C ILE A 532 -2.15 -3.46 -0.07
N ILE A 533 -1.69 -2.43 0.64
CA ILE A 533 -2.59 -1.39 1.18
C ILE A 533 -2.71 -0.21 0.20
N ALA A 534 -1.59 0.37 -0.23
CA ALA A 534 -1.59 1.54 -1.10
C ALA A 534 -2.03 1.20 -2.54
N GLY A 535 -1.68 0.03 -3.06
CA GLY A 535 -1.97 -0.38 -4.43
C GLY A 535 -3.47 -0.49 -4.71
N PRO A 536 -4.21 -1.36 -4.00
CA PRO A 536 -5.66 -1.50 -4.20
C PRO A 536 -6.45 -0.22 -3.94
N LEU A 537 -6.10 0.56 -2.90
CA LEU A 537 -6.76 1.85 -2.62
C LEU A 537 -6.64 2.81 -3.79
N THR A 538 -5.40 3.02 -4.26
CA THR A 538 -5.11 3.97 -5.34
C THR A 538 -5.70 3.47 -6.65
N TYR A 539 -5.57 2.17 -6.94
CA TYR A 539 -6.06 1.57 -8.17
C TYR A 539 -7.59 1.63 -8.28
N ALA A 540 -8.32 1.25 -7.23
CA ALA A 540 -9.78 1.18 -7.25
C ALA A 540 -10.41 2.54 -7.58
N GLY A 541 -10.04 3.59 -6.85
CA GLY A 541 -10.63 4.90 -7.14
C GLY A 541 -9.99 5.63 -8.31
N TYR A 542 -8.72 5.40 -8.68
CA TYR A 542 -8.20 5.93 -9.96
C TYR A 542 -8.93 5.31 -11.16
N GLN A 543 -9.14 3.99 -11.15
CA GLN A 543 -9.85 3.29 -12.23
C GLN A 543 -11.29 3.78 -12.37
N TYR A 544 -11.97 4.07 -11.26
CA TYR A 544 -13.33 4.60 -11.29
C TYR A 544 -13.38 6.09 -11.69
N MET A 545 -12.57 6.94 -11.06
CA MET A 545 -12.59 8.40 -11.28
C MET A 545 -12.05 8.81 -12.67
N SER A 546 -11.08 8.07 -13.22
CA SER A 546 -10.55 8.36 -14.57
C SER A 546 -11.60 8.22 -15.69
N LYS A 547 -12.70 7.50 -15.43
CA LYS A 547 -13.82 7.33 -16.37
C LYS A 547 -14.81 8.50 -16.33
N PHE A 548 -14.72 9.39 -15.36
CA PHE A 548 -15.68 10.48 -15.14
C PHE A 548 -15.84 11.35 -16.38
N SER A 549 -14.75 11.86 -16.97
CA SER A 549 -14.82 12.79 -18.11
C SER A 549 -15.61 12.24 -19.30
N LYS A 550 -15.44 10.95 -19.64
CA LYS A 550 -16.20 10.30 -20.72
C LYS A 550 -17.65 10.05 -20.34
N SER A 551 -17.88 9.68 -19.08
CA SER A 551 -19.21 9.38 -18.53
C SER A 551 -20.08 10.63 -18.43
N ILE A 552 -19.55 11.74 -17.90
CA ILE A 552 -20.24 13.02 -17.83
C ILE A 552 -20.48 13.61 -19.22
N HIS A 553 -19.58 13.42 -20.17
CA HIS A 553 -19.81 13.86 -21.56
C HIS A 553 -20.95 13.11 -22.22
N PHE A 554 -21.01 11.79 -22.08
CA PHE A 554 -22.11 10.98 -22.57
C PHE A 554 -23.44 11.35 -21.89
N PHE A 555 -23.43 11.47 -20.56
CA PHE A 555 -24.60 11.90 -19.77
C PHE A 555 -25.12 13.26 -20.20
N LYS A 556 -24.23 14.26 -20.32
CA LYS A 556 -24.59 15.60 -20.80
C LYS A 556 -25.15 15.55 -22.21
N SER A 557 -24.58 14.74 -23.11
CA SER A 557 -25.04 14.64 -24.50
C SER A 557 -26.46 14.10 -24.59
N ILE A 558 -26.81 13.07 -23.81
CA ILE A 558 -28.20 12.57 -23.73
C ILE A 558 -29.13 13.62 -23.13
N SER A 559 -28.74 14.23 -22.00
CA SER A 559 -29.53 15.27 -21.33
C SER A 559 -29.79 16.47 -22.23
N ASP A 560 -28.76 16.94 -22.94
CA ASP A 560 -28.86 18.00 -23.94
C ASP A 560 -29.89 17.65 -25.01
N ILE A 561 -29.89 16.43 -25.55
CA ILE A 561 -30.86 16.02 -26.58
C ILE A 561 -32.30 16.06 -26.07
N GLY A 562 -32.52 15.65 -24.82
CA GLY A 562 -33.83 15.76 -24.15
C GLY A 562 -34.40 17.18 -24.16
N VAL A 563 -33.52 18.19 -24.17
CA VAL A 563 -33.85 19.62 -24.20
C VAL A 563 -33.87 20.17 -25.64
N TYR A 564 -32.85 19.90 -26.45
CA TYR A 564 -32.69 20.49 -27.79
C TYR A 564 -33.70 19.95 -28.80
N VAL A 565 -34.13 18.69 -28.66
CA VAL A 565 -35.16 18.11 -29.55
C VAL A 565 -36.50 18.83 -29.39
N PRO A 566 -37.12 18.91 -28.19
CA PRO A 566 -38.36 19.69 -28.05
C PRO A 566 -38.14 21.20 -28.27
N ALA A 567 -36.96 21.76 -27.94
CA ALA A 567 -36.66 23.17 -28.21
C ALA A 567 -36.65 23.50 -29.71
N SER A 568 -35.96 22.69 -30.52
CA SER A 568 -35.86 22.95 -31.96
C SER A 568 -37.21 22.84 -32.68
N PHE A 569 -38.08 21.92 -32.25
CA PHE A 569 -39.44 21.83 -32.77
C PHE A 569 -40.33 22.98 -32.28
N SER A 570 -40.22 23.42 -31.04
CA SER A 570 -40.96 24.60 -30.56
C SER A 570 -40.51 25.88 -31.28
N GLN A 571 -39.21 26.04 -31.53
CA GLN A 571 -38.62 27.15 -32.29
C GLN A 571 -39.01 27.11 -33.77
N LYS A 572 -39.06 25.92 -34.37
CA LYS A 572 -39.60 25.73 -35.73
C LYS A 572 -41.02 26.25 -35.82
N GLU A 573 -41.88 25.91 -34.85
CA GLU A 573 -43.25 26.43 -34.83
C GLU A 573 -43.28 27.95 -34.61
N ILE A 574 -42.43 28.52 -33.74
CA ILE A 574 -42.29 30.00 -33.62
C ILE A 574 -41.97 30.64 -34.98
N LEU A 575 -41.07 30.04 -35.77
CA LEU A 575 -40.70 30.56 -37.10
C LEU A 575 -41.86 30.48 -38.10
N TYR A 576 -42.71 29.45 -38.02
CA TYR A 576 -43.92 29.35 -38.83
C TYR A 576 -44.99 30.37 -38.44
N PHE A 577 -45.07 30.72 -37.16
CA PHE A 577 -45.98 31.73 -36.63
C PHE A 577 -45.32 33.11 -36.45
N PHE A 578 -44.14 33.34 -37.04
CA PHE A 578 -43.31 34.51 -36.75
C PHE A 578 -44.05 35.84 -36.98
N SER A 579 -44.86 35.90 -38.04
CA SER A 579 -45.64 37.09 -38.39
C SER A 579 -46.73 37.45 -37.37
N TYR A 580 -47.18 36.50 -36.54
CA TYR A 580 -48.14 36.73 -35.47
C TYR A 580 -47.50 37.38 -34.23
N PHE A 581 -46.19 37.26 -34.08
CA PHE A 581 -45.43 37.82 -32.97
C PHE A 581 -44.86 39.19 -33.34
N THR A 582 -45.69 40.23 -33.26
CA THR A 582 -45.34 41.60 -33.67
C THR A 582 -44.22 42.26 -32.85
N TYR A 583 -43.68 41.59 -31.84
CA TYR A 583 -42.59 42.04 -30.97
C TYR A 583 -41.25 41.36 -31.26
N TYR A 584 -41.20 40.40 -32.20
CA TYR A 584 -39.94 39.84 -32.69
C TYR A 584 -39.39 40.65 -33.87
N THR A 585 -38.07 40.69 -33.95
CA THR A 585 -37.27 41.38 -34.98
C THR A 585 -36.60 40.37 -35.90
N ASN A 586 -36.08 40.79 -37.05
CA ASN A 586 -35.38 39.87 -37.96
C ASN A 586 -34.15 39.20 -37.29
N ASP A 587 -33.47 39.92 -36.39
CA ASP A 587 -32.36 39.37 -35.61
C ASP A 587 -32.84 38.22 -34.69
N ASP A 588 -34.02 38.35 -34.08
CA ASP A 588 -34.64 37.26 -33.30
C ASP A 588 -34.93 36.04 -34.20
N ARG A 589 -35.34 36.27 -35.47
CA ARG A 589 -35.57 35.20 -36.45
C ARG A 589 -34.27 34.44 -36.76
N GLU A 590 -33.19 35.17 -37.01
CA GLU A 590 -31.86 34.59 -37.28
C GLU A 590 -31.37 33.76 -36.09
N PHE A 591 -31.57 34.25 -34.87
CA PHE A 591 -31.26 33.50 -33.65
C PHE A 591 -31.98 32.15 -33.58
N PHE A 592 -33.30 32.12 -33.83
CA PHE A 592 -34.05 30.85 -33.82
C PHE A 592 -33.54 29.86 -34.87
N VAL A 593 -33.19 30.33 -36.07
CA VAL A 593 -32.61 29.48 -37.12
C VAL A 593 -31.25 28.91 -36.68
N GLU A 594 -30.40 29.75 -36.07
CA GLU A 594 -29.10 29.31 -35.54
C GLU A 594 -29.26 28.26 -34.44
N GLN A 595 -30.23 28.41 -33.53
CA GLN A 595 -30.49 27.42 -32.48
C GLN A 595 -30.95 26.07 -33.05
N ILE A 596 -31.79 26.07 -34.10
CA ILE A 596 -32.18 24.83 -34.79
C ILE A 596 -30.96 24.18 -35.44
N GLN A 597 -30.08 24.96 -36.06
CA GLN A 597 -28.84 24.44 -36.65
C GLN A 597 -27.88 23.87 -35.58
N LYS A 598 -27.79 24.51 -34.41
CA LYS A 598 -27.05 24.00 -33.24
C LYS A 598 -27.64 22.67 -32.76
N ALA A 599 -28.96 22.56 -32.66
CA ALA A 599 -29.65 21.33 -32.26
C ALA A 599 -29.38 20.18 -33.25
N VAL A 600 -29.49 20.43 -34.56
CA VAL A 600 -29.15 19.46 -35.62
C VAL A 600 -27.72 18.95 -35.46
N THR A 601 -26.77 19.85 -35.23
CA THR A 601 -25.36 19.50 -35.04
C THR A 601 -25.16 18.62 -33.78
N LYS A 602 -25.85 18.94 -32.68
CA LYS A 602 -25.79 18.14 -31.44
C LYS A 602 -26.38 16.74 -31.64
N ILE A 603 -27.52 16.62 -32.32
CA ILE A 603 -28.15 15.32 -32.62
C ILE A 603 -27.23 14.49 -33.53
N ASP A 604 -26.67 15.06 -34.60
CA ASP A 604 -25.71 14.37 -35.47
C ASP A 604 -24.49 13.88 -34.69
N THR A 605 -23.92 14.73 -33.84
CA THR A 605 -22.71 14.40 -33.05
C THR A 605 -22.99 13.22 -32.12
N PHE A 606 -24.15 13.20 -31.48
CA PHE A 606 -24.55 12.10 -30.61
C PHE A 606 -24.82 10.81 -31.37
N LEU A 607 -25.52 10.86 -32.53
CA LEU A 607 -25.80 9.68 -33.35
C LEU A 607 -24.52 9.01 -33.91
N LEU A 608 -23.41 9.75 -33.96
CA LEU A 608 -22.08 9.28 -34.37
C LEU A 608 -21.18 8.92 -33.18
N GLN A 609 -21.62 9.12 -31.94
CA GLN A 609 -20.80 8.87 -30.77
C GLN A 609 -20.68 7.36 -30.51
N ASP A 610 -19.47 6.83 -30.63
CA ASP A 610 -19.18 5.44 -30.25
C ASP A 610 -19.09 5.30 -28.72
N ILE A 611 -19.96 4.47 -28.14
CA ILE A 611 -20.07 4.23 -26.70
C ILE A 611 -19.24 2.99 -26.34
N GLU A 612 -18.01 3.18 -25.88
CA GLU A 612 -17.20 2.08 -25.37
C GLU A 612 -17.50 1.83 -23.88
N SER A 613 -18.28 0.79 -23.58
CA SER A 613 -18.73 0.44 -22.22
C SER A 613 -17.61 0.35 -21.18
N SER A 614 -16.41 -0.07 -21.59
CA SER A 614 -15.25 -0.22 -20.70
C SER A 614 -14.80 1.10 -20.07
N GLN A 615 -15.10 2.22 -20.74
CA GLN A 615 -14.62 3.57 -20.41
C GLN A 615 -15.62 4.37 -19.59
N LEU A 616 -16.81 3.81 -19.32
CA LEU A 616 -17.89 4.49 -18.61
C LEU A 616 -18.05 3.99 -17.17
N GLN A 617 -18.62 4.86 -16.33
CA GLN A 617 -18.91 4.61 -14.91
C GLN A 617 -20.23 3.85 -14.68
N PHE A 618 -21.06 3.70 -15.71
CA PHE A 618 -22.33 2.98 -15.64
C PHE A 618 -22.14 1.48 -15.44
N SER A 619 -23.15 0.84 -14.87
CA SER A 619 -23.23 -0.61 -14.77
C SER A 619 -23.38 -1.25 -16.15
N ALA A 620 -22.88 -2.49 -16.29
CA ALA A 620 -23.06 -3.26 -17.52
C ALA A 620 -24.56 -3.48 -17.83
N GLN A 621 -25.37 -3.73 -16.80
CA GLN A 621 -26.81 -3.92 -16.94
C GLN A 621 -27.51 -2.67 -17.50
N PHE A 622 -27.14 -1.49 -17.02
CA PHE A 622 -27.66 -0.24 -17.57
C PHE A 622 -27.28 -0.09 -19.04
N LEU A 623 -26.02 -0.31 -19.40
CA LEU A 623 -25.54 -0.17 -20.78
C LEU A 623 -26.19 -1.16 -21.74
N ASP A 624 -26.38 -2.42 -21.33
CA ASP A 624 -27.11 -3.43 -22.11
C ASP A 624 -28.58 -3.01 -22.32
N THR A 625 -29.21 -2.46 -21.28
CA THR A 625 -30.58 -1.94 -21.37
C THR A 625 -30.66 -0.73 -22.30
N TYR A 626 -29.69 0.18 -22.22
CA TYR A 626 -29.62 1.35 -23.09
C TYR A 626 -29.45 0.94 -24.56
N GLN A 627 -28.52 0.03 -24.87
CA GLN A 627 -28.33 -0.51 -26.22
C GLN A 627 -29.59 -1.17 -26.76
N TYR A 628 -30.32 -1.90 -25.90
CA TYR A 628 -31.62 -2.44 -26.30
C TYR A 628 -32.61 -1.33 -26.67
N LEU A 629 -32.70 -0.25 -25.89
CA LEU A 629 -33.59 0.88 -26.15
C LEU A 629 -33.21 1.68 -27.41
N GLU A 630 -31.96 1.67 -27.84
CA GLU A 630 -31.54 2.35 -29.07
C GLU A 630 -32.22 1.78 -30.31
N GLU A 631 -32.51 0.47 -30.31
CA GLU A 631 -33.01 -0.28 -31.48
C GLU A 631 -34.42 -0.85 -31.30
N ASN A 632 -35.00 -0.79 -30.10
CA ASN A 632 -36.28 -1.44 -29.78
C ASN A 632 -37.34 -0.45 -29.28
N ASN A 633 -38.58 -0.93 -29.19
CA ASN A 633 -39.74 -0.13 -28.84
C ASN A 633 -39.57 0.67 -27.53
N LEU A 634 -39.69 1.99 -27.61
CA LEU A 634 -39.53 2.92 -26.49
C LEU A 634 -40.82 3.11 -25.67
N CYS A 635 -41.99 2.80 -26.23
CA CYS A 635 -43.27 3.05 -25.58
C CYS A 635 -43.43 2.45 -24.17
N PRO A 636 -42.85 1.27 -23.83
CA PRO A 636 -42.94 0.72 -22.48
C PRO A 636 -42.27 1.58 -21.38
N LEU A 637 -41.42 2.55 -21.74
CA LEU A 637 -40.77 3.45 -20.77
C LEU A 637 -41.69 4.55 -20.24
N LEU A 638 -42.82 4.81 -20.89
CA LEU A 638 -43.69 5.92 -20.55
C LEU A 638 -44.76 5.48 -19.55
N ASN A 639 -44.97 6.33 -18.53
CA ASN A 639 -45.87 6.02 -17.43
C ASN A 639 -47.34 6.22 -17.82
N SER A 640 -48.10 5.13 -17.94
CA SER A 640 -49.52 5.15 -18.33
C SER A 640 -50.43 5.97 -17.41
N SER A 641 -50.03 6.25 -16.17
CA SER A 641 -50.82 7.06 -15.23
C SER A 641 -50.80 8.57 -15.53
N LYS A 642 -49.81 9.06 -16.30
CA LYS A 642 -49.66 10.50 -16.65
C LYS A 642 -50.49 10.87 -17.91
N TYR A 643 -50.98 9.91 -18.68
CA TYR A 643 -51.51 10.12 -20.03
C TYR A 643 -52.85 9.39 -20.25
N TYR A 644 -53.82 10.07 -20.86
CA TYR A 644 -55.03 9.43 -21.40
C TYR A 644 -54.73 8.91 -22.81
N ASP A 645 -55.05 7.65 -23.12
CA ASP A 645 -54.81 7.01 -24.44
C ASP A 645 -53.35 7.00 -24.94
N PHE A 646 -52.40 6.83 -24.02
CA PHE A 646 -50.96 6.74 -24.29
C PHE A 646 -50.58 5.75 -25.40
N ASP A 647 -51.16 4.54 -25.35
CA ASP A 647 -50.83 3.46 -26.27
C ASP A 647 -51.10 3.84 -27.72
N TYR A 648 -52.09 4.70 -27.98
CA TYR A 648 -52.39 5.21 -29.30
C TYR A 648 -51.29 6.16 -29.77
N PHE A 649 -51.01 7.22 -29.02
CA PHE A 649 -50.10 8.27 -29.47
C PHE A 649 -48.67 7.76 -29.60
N CYS A 650 -48.16 6.98 -28.65
CA CYS A 650 -46.81 6.44 -28.79
C CYS A 650 -46.68 5.46 -29.97
N SER A 651 -47.74 4.69 -30.24
CA SER A 651 -47.75 3.69 -31.30
C SER A 651 -47.91 4.23 -32.70
N ASN A 652 -48.58 5.37 -32.86
CA ASN A 652 -49.08 5.85 -34.14
C ASN A 652 -48.44 7.17 -34.58
N SER A 653 -48.00 8.01 -33.63
CA SER A 653 -47.38 9.29 -33.95
C SER A 653 -46.16 9.11 -34.86
N GLN A 654 -46.07 9.92 -35.91
CA GLN A 654 -45.02 9.83 -36.93
C GLN A 654 -44.84 8.42 -37.51
N ASN A 655 -45.95 7.72 -37.78
CA ASN A 655 -45.97 6.34 -38.27
C ASN A 655 -45.31 5.33 -37.31
N GLY A 656 -45.39 5.60 -36.01
CA GLY A 656 -44.84 4.71 -34.98
C GLY A 656 -43.32 4.74 -34.90
N ILE A 657 -42.67 5.87 -35.22
CA ILE A 657 -41.21 5.99 -35.17
C ILE A 657 -40.61 5.60 -33.82
N LEU A 658 -41.30 5.88 -32.71
CA LEU A 658 -40.89 5.54 -31.35
C LEU A 658 -40.82 4.03 -31.10
N LYS A 659 -41.49 3.21 -31.91
CA LYS A 659 -41.39 1.74 -31.85
C LYS A 659 -40.09 1.21 -32.45
N LEU A 660 -39.40 2.01 -33.25
CA LEU A 660 -38.17 1.63 -33.94
C LEU A 660 -36.91 1.96 -33.11
N GLY A 661 -37.06 2.49 -31.89
CA GLY A 661 -35.95 2.82 -30.99
C GLY A 661 -35.51 4.27 -31.03
N LEU A 662 -34.65 4.63 -30.07
CA LEU A 662 -34.18 6.00 -29.86
C LEU A 662 -33.39 6.51 -31.07
N ARG A 663 -32.53 5.65 -31.64
CA ARG A 663 -31.67 6.04 -32.76
C ARG A 663 -32.47 6.37 -34.01
N ALA A 664 -33.46 5.55 -34.34
CA ALA A 664 -34.36 5.78 -35.46
C ALA A 664 -35.20 7.04 -35.27
N SER A 665 -35.72 7.25 -34.05
CA SER A 665 -36.49 8.44 -33.68
C SER A 665 -35.71 9.73 -33.85
N LEU A 666 -34.51 9.80 -33.26
CA LEU A 666 -33.63 10.97 -33.37
C LEU A 666 -33.17 11.21 -34.81
N THR A 667 -32.89 10.16 -35.58
CA THR A 667 -32.53 10.27 -37.00
C THR A 667 -33.67 10.88 -37.82
N ASN A 668 -34.92 10.46 -37.56
CA ASN A 668 -36.09 11.02 -38.23
C ASN A 668 -36.29 12.50 -37.87
N PHE A 669 -36.28 12.83 -36.58
CA PHE A 669 -36.43 14.22 -36.12
C PHE A 669 -35.34 15.14 -36.70
N ASN A 670 -34.10 14.67 -36.73
CA ASN A 670 -32.99 15.41 -37.32
C ASN A 670 -33.16 15.60 -38.84
N SER A 671 -33.65 14.59 -39.55
CA SER A 671 -33.98 14.69 -40.98
C SER A 671 -35.06 15.75 -41.24
N ILE A 672 -36.11 15.76 -40.41
CA ILE A 672 -37.16 16.78 -40.47
C ILE A 672 -36.54 18.18 -40.31
N LEU A 673 -35.76 18.41 -39.25
CA LEU A 673 -35.13 19.72 -39.00
C LEU A 673 -34.18 20.16 -40.13
N LYS A 674 -33.39 19.24 -40.70
CA LYS A 674 -32.51 19.53 -41.84
C LYS A 674 -33.30 19.95 -43.09
N ASN A 675 -34.40 19.27 -43.38
CA ASN A 675 -35.27 19.62 -44.49
C ASN A 675 -35.89 21.01 -44.29
N GLU A 676 -36.32 21.32 -43.06
CA GLU A 676 -36.89 22.62 -42.70
C GLU A 676 -35.87 23.76 -42.81
N LEU A 677 -34.63 23.54 -42.37
CA LEU A 677 -33.52 24.48 -42.57
C LEU A 677 -33.25 24.73 -44.06
N SER A 678 -33.34 23.70 -44.91
CA SER A 678 -33.08 23.82 -46.35
C SER A 678 -34.10 24.70 -47.10
N ILE A 679 -35.32 24.80 -46.58
CA ILE A 679 -36.39 25.64 -47.15
C ILE A 679 -36.52 27.00 -46.45
N ASN A 680 -35.65 27.30 -45.48
CA ASN A 680 -35.56 28.57 -44.75
C ASN A 680 -36.89 29.06 -44.12
N PHE A 681 -37.67 28.13 -43.56
CA PHE A 681 -38.89 28.38 -42.78
C PHE A 681 -39.80 29.47 -43.38
N PRO A 682 -40.59 29.15 -44.42
CA PRO A 682 -41.48 30.13 -45.04
C PRO A 682 -42.50 30.66 -44.03
N SER A 683 -42.85 31.94 -44.14
CA SER A 683 -43.67 32.69 -43.17
C SER A 683 -45.10 32.15 -42.95
N THR A 684 -45.53 31.18 -43.75
CA THR A 684 -46.82 30.50 -43.62
C THR A 684 -46.69 29.05 -44.09
N ARG A 685 -47.14 28.11 -43.26
CA ARG A 685 -47.25 26.69 -43.61
C ARG A 685 -48.61 26.39 -44.26
N LYS A 686 -48.64 25.59 -45.34
CA LYS A 686 -49.91 25.21 -46.01
C LYS A 686 -50.80 24.31 -45.14
N GLN A 687 -50.21 23.34 -44.45
CA GLN A 687 -50.92 22.47 -43.52
C GLN A 687 -49.94 21.93 -42.47
N PRO A 688 -50.30 21.94 -41.17
CA PRO A 688 -49.47 21.35 -40.12
C PRO A 688 -49.43 19.81 -40.24
N PRO A 689 -48.34 19.18 -39.77
CA PRO A 689 -48.15 17.75 -39.84
C PRO A 689 -49.00 17.07 -38.76
N LYS A 690 -49.57 15.91 -39.07
CA LYS A 690 -50.33 15.18 -38.05
C LYS A 690 -49.38 14.48 -37.08
N GLU A 691 -49.63 14.63 -35.79
CA GLU A 691 -49.01 13.84 -34.71
C GLU A 691 -47.47 13.95 -34.65
N GLU A 692 -46.87 15.03 -35.15
CA GLU A 692 -45.42 15.24 -35.13
C GLU A 692 -44.92 15.70 -33.76
N LEU A 693 -45.57 16.74 -33.22
CA LEU A 693 -45.17 17.35 -31.96
C LEU A 693 -45.40 16.39 -30.79
N GLU A 694 -46.38 15.50 -30.88
CA GLU A 694 -46.66 14.42 -29.91
C GLU A 694 -45.51 13.42 -29.86
N ALA A 695 -45.02 12.97 -31.02
CA ALA A 695 -43.87 12.10 -31.06
C ALA A 695 -42.65 12.75 -30.40
N VAL A 696 -42.44 14.04 -30.66
CA VAL A 696 -41.35 14.83 -30.06
C VAL A 696 -41.50 14.97 -28.55
N TYR A 697 -42.72 15.27 -28.07
CA TYR A 697 -43.03 15.38 -26.64
C TYR A 697 -42.76 14.06 -25.90
N LEU A 698 -43.31 12.97 -26.43
CA LEU A 698 -43.15 11.64 -25.84
C LEU A 698 -41.69 11.18 -25.89
N CYS A 699 -40.96 11.50 -26.96
CA CYS A 699 -39.53 11.21 -27.02
C CYS A 699 -38.74 11.99 -25.97
N SER A 700 -39.08 13.25 -25.71
CA SER A 700 -38.47 14.03 -24.63
C SER A 700 -38.73 13.38 -23.26
N ASP A 701 -39.96 12.97 -22.96
CA ASP A 701 -40.28 12.22 -21.73
C ASP A 701 -39.53 10.87 -21.62
N ILE A 702 -39.33 10.16 -22.74
CA ILE A 702 -38.50 8.94 -22.78
C ILE A 702 -37.05 9.27 -22.42
N ILE A 703 -36.49 10.35 -22.97
CA ILE A 703 -35.12 10.76 -22.68
C ILE A 703 -34.98 11.17 -21.21
N THR A 704 -35.95 11.90 -20.66
CA THR A 704 -36.04 12.22 -19.21
C THR A 704 -35.94 10.94 -18.36
N GLU A 705 -36.71 9.92 -18.71
CA GLU A 705 -36.71 8.65 -17.97
C GLU A 705 -35.36 7.92 -18.09
N ILE A 706 -34.71 7.99 -19.26
CA ILE A 706 -33.36 7.44 -19.45
C ILE A 706 -32.34 8.21 -18.61
N THR A 707 -32.36 9.55 -18.60
CA THR A 707 -31.41 10.37 -17.82
C THR A 707 -31.58 10.17 -16.32
N ASN A 708 -32.82 10.02 -15.84
CA ASN A 708 -33.09 9.70 -14.44
C ASN A 708 -32.52 8.32 -14.06
N LYS A 709 -32.66 7.31 -14.94
CA LYS A 709 -32.05 5.99 -14.73
C LYS A 709 -30.53 6.02 -14.78
N MET A 710 -29.93 6.84 -15.65
CA MET A 710 -28.48 7.05 -15.69
C MET A 710 -27.96 7.61 -14.36
N GLU A 711 -28.63 8.63 -13.83
CA GLU A 711 -28.24 9.27 -12.56
C GLU A 711 -28.35 8.30 -11.38
N GLN A 712 -29.46 7.56 -11.31
CA GLN A 712 -29.67 6.53 -10.28
C GLN A 712 -28.62 5.42 -10.37
N ASP A 713 -28.30 4.95 -11.58
CA ASP A 713 -27.26 3.94 -11.78
C ASP A 713 -25.89 4.46 -11.33
N ILE A 714 -25.50 5.69 -11.71
CA ILE A 714 -24.26 6.31 -11.23
C ILE A 714 -24.24 6.40 -9.72
N LYS A 715 -25.30 6.91 -9.08
CA LYS A 715 -25.40 6.99 -7.62
C LYS A 715 -25.16 5.63 -6.97
N SER A 716 -25.78 4.58 -7.53
CA SER A 716 -25.60 3.21 -7.04
C SER A 716 -24.17 2.68 -7.23
N GLN A 717 -23.54 2.94 -8.38
CA GLN A 717 -22.16 2.53 -8.66
C GLN A 717 -21.17 3.28 -7.76
N THR A 718 -21.38 4.58 -7.55
CA THR A 718 -20.59 5.40 -6.63
C THR A 718 -20.66 4.85 -5.21
N GLN A 719 -21.87 4.48 -4.74
CA GLN A 719 -22.06 3.88 -3.41
C GLN A 719 -21.34 2.54 -3.28
N ILE A 720 -21.44 1.64 -4.28
CA ILE A 720 -20.74 0.35 -4.27
C ILE A 720 -19.22 0.53 -4.17
N ILE A 721 -18.67 1.47 -4.94
CA ILE A 721 -17.23 1.77 -4.92
C ILE A 721 -16.82 2.43 -3.61
N GLU A 722 -17.61 3.34 -3.05
CA GLU A 722 -17.38 3.96 -1.75
C GLU A 722 -17.37 2.89 -0.63
N GLU A 723 -18.33 1.97 -0.62
CA GLU A 723 -18.39 0.86 0.33
C GLU A 723 -17.17 -0.05 0.21
N LEU A 724 -16.79 -0.43 -1.01
CA LEU A 724 -15.61 -1.23 -1.27
C LEU A 724 -14.34 -0.52 -0.78
N TYR A 725 -14.24 0.79 -1.00
CA TYR A 725 -13.14 1.61 -0.50
C TYR A 725 -13.10 1.64 1.04
N ASN A 726 -14.26 1.80 1.68
CA ASN A 726 -14.40 1.78 3.14
C ASN A 726 -14.05 0.40 3.74
N ILE A 727 -14.41 -0.69 3.08
CA ILE A 727 -14.03 -2.05 3.48
C ILE A 727 -12.51 -2.24 3.39
N ILE A 728 -11.88 -1.84 2.27
CA ILE A 728 -10.43 -1.99 2.11
C ILE A 728 -9.68 -1.14 3.14
N THR A 729 -10.13 0.10 3.39
CA THR A 729 -9.52 0.97 4.41
C THR A 729 -9.67 0.38 5.82
N ALA A 730 -10.83 -0.17 6.18
CA ALA A 730 -11.05 -0.81 7.48
C ALA A 730 -10.18 -2.08 7.67
N ILE A 731 -10.08 -2.94 6.66
CA ILE A 731 -9.19 -4.12 6.68
C ILE A 731 -7.73 -3.68 6.79
N SER A 732 -7.34 -2.64 6.04
CA SER A 732 -5.97 -2.11 6.08
C SER A 732 -5.63 -1.54 7.45
N LEU A 733 -6.55 -0.81 8.08
CA LEU A 733 -6.38 -0.22 9.41
C LEU A 733 -6.27 -1.31 10.49
N THR A 734 -7.18 -2.27 10.50
CA THR A 734 -7.15 -3.39 11.46
C THR A 734 -5.88 -4.21 11.31
N TYR A 735 -5.47 -4.53 10.08
CA TYR A 735 -4.20 -5.20 9.81
C TYR A 735 -3.01 -4.40 10.34
N THR A 736 -2.97 -3.09 10.10
CA THR A 736 -1.88 -2.21 10.56
C THR A 736 -1.81 -2.18 12.09
N ILE A 737 -2.95 -2.10 12.79
CA ILE A 737 -3.01 -2.12 14.26
C ILE A 737 -2.52 -3.45 14.83
N VAL A 738 -2.98 -4.59 14.27
CA VAL A 738 -2.50 -5.92 14.68
C VAL A 738 -0.99 -6.02 14.49
N LEU A 739 -0.45 -5.43 13.43
CA LEU A 739 0.98 -5.43 13.14
C LEU A 739 1.77 -4.58 14.15
N ILE A 740 1.24 -3.43 14.58
CA ILE A 740 1.82 -2.63 15.69
C ILE A 740 1.88 -3.47 16.97
N ILE A 741 0.77 -4.11 17.35
CA ILE A 741 0.65 -4.91 18.57
C ILE A 741 1.63 -6.09 18.53
N THR A 742 1.65 -6.86 17.44
CA THR A 742 2.54 -8.02 17.32
C THR A 742 4.01 -7.62 17.42
N ILE A 743 4.39 -6.47 16.88
CA ILE A 743 5.78 -6.02 16.91
C ILE A 743 6.18 -5.48 18.26
N GLN A 744 5.29 -4.72 18.92
CA GLN A 744 5.53 -4.22 20.27
C GLN A 744 5.59 -5.35 21.31
N PHE A 745 4.70 -6.35 21.23
CA PHE A 745 4.62 -7.39 22.27
C PHE A 745 5.46 -8.62 21.98
N SER A 746 5.59 -9.05 20.72
CA SER A 746 6.36 -10.25 20.37
C SER A 746 7.78 -9.92 19.92
N VAL A 747 7.94 -9.04 18.93
CA VAL A 747 9.26 -8.80 18.32
C VAL A 747 10.17 -8.04 19.28
N TYR A 748 9.71 -6.92 19.85
CA TYR A 748 10.49 -6.15 20.83
C TYR A 748 10.92 -6.99 22.04
N LYS A 749 9.97 -7.73 22.63
CA LYS A 749 10.27 -8.62 23.77
C LYS A 749 11.30 -9.68 23.41
N LYS A 750 11.19 -10.30 22.23
CA LYS A 750 12.15 -11.31 21.75
C LYS A 750 13.54 -10.72 21.53
N PHE A 751 13.64 -9.53 20.93
CA PHE A 751 14.93 -8.84 20.75
C PHE A 751 15.56 -8.46 22.09
N ARG A 752 14.77 -7.91 23.03
CA ARG A 752 15.24 -7.59 24.39
C ARG A 752 15.72 -8.84 25.12
N LEU A 753 15.00 -9.96 25.00
CA LEU A 753 15.37 -11.22 25.61
C LEU A 753 16.65 -11.80 25.00
N ASN A 754 16.79 -11.75 23.66
CA ASN A 754 18.02 -12.17 22.98
C ASN A 754 19.21 -11.30 23.40
N LEU A 755 19.05 -9.99 23.49
CA LEU A 755 20.08 -9.08 23.97
C LEU A 755 20.49 -9.38 25.41
N ASN A 756 19.53 -9.64 26.30
CA ASN A 756 19.81 -10.05 27.68
C ASN A 756 20.54 -11.41 27.72
N ARG A 757 20.16 -12.37 26.87
CA ARG A 757 20.88 -13.65 26.74
C ARG A 757 22.31 -13.45 26.26
N THR A 758 22.53 -12.59 25.27
CA THR A 758 23.88 -12.26 24.80
C THR A 758 24.70 -11.63 25.93
N LYS A 759 24.13 -10.72 26.73
CA LYS A 759 24.77 -10.17 27.93
C LYS A 759 25.06 -11.22 29.01
N MET A 760 24.28 -12.30 29.10
CA MET A 760 24.56 -13.38 30.05
C MET A 760 25.73 -14.26 29.60
N ILE A 761 26.04 -14.35 28.30
CA ILE A 761 27.15 -15.15 27.79
C ILE A 761 28.51 -14.60 28.28
N SER A 762 28.66 -13.29 28.48
CA SER A 762 29.90 -12.72 29.04
C SER A 762 30.17 -13.13 30.49
N LEU A 763 29.16 -13.62 31.22
CA LEU A 763 29.34 -14.17 32.56
C LEU A 763 29.93 -15.58 32.56
N ILE A 764 29.95 -16.25 31.40
CA ILE A 764 30.39 -17.64 31.22
C ILE A 764 31.82 -17.72 30.68
N PHE A 765 32.43 -16.59 30.33
CA PHE A 765 33.82 -16.57 29.87
C PHE A 765 34.78 -17.05 30.98
N PRO A 766 35.76 -17.94 30.68
CA PRO A 766 36.65 -18.48 31.69
C PRO A 766 37.50 -17.36 32.30
N LEU A 767 37.80 -17.49 33.59
CA LEU A 767 38.67 -16.53 34.27
C LEU A 767 40.05 -16.41 33.62
N GLU A 768 40.63 -17.54 33.22
CA GLU A 768 41.96 -17.56 32.60
C GLU A 768 41.96 -16.78 31.28
N THR A 769 40.98 -17.02 30.39
CA THR A 769 40.84 -16.24 29.15
C THR A 769 40.63 -14.75 29.41
N ILE A 770 39.78 -14.39 30.36
CA ILE A 770 39.48 -12.99 30.67
C ILE A 770 40.74 -12.25 31.16
N PHE A 771 41.50 -12.85 32.07
CA PHE A 771 42.55 -12.16 32.81
C PHE A 771 43.96 -12.36 32.23
N LEU A 772 44.22 -13.45 31.51
CA LEU A 772 45.55 -13.83 31.04
C LEU A 772 45.71 -13.79 29.50
N ASN A 773 44.63 -13.82 28.73
CA ASN A 773 44.71 -13.77 27.26
C ASN A 773 44.72 -12.33 26.72
N ASP A 774 45.90 -11.86 26.30
CA ASP A 774 46.09 -10.51 25.74
C ASP A 774 45.36 -10.27 24.41
N HIS A 775 45.13 -11.31 23.61
CA HIS A 775 44.37 -11.19 22.36
C HIS A 775 42.88 -10.97 22.63
N PHE A 776 42.32 -11.72 23.59
CA PHE A 776 40.95 -11.53 24.06
C PHE A 776 40.76 -10.12 24.65
N GLU A 777 41.70 -9.65 25.46
CA GLU A 777 41.65 -8.29 26.02
C GLU A 777 41.69 -7.21 24.92
N ARG A 778 42.55 -7.36 23.90
CA ARG A 778 42.63 -6.39 22.78
C ARG A 778 41.33 -6.31 22.00
N GLU A 779 40.70 -7.45 21.69
CA GLU A 779 39.41 -7.47 20.98
C GLU A 779 38.26 -6.94 21.85
N LEU A 780 38.25 -7.29 23.14
CA LEU A 780 37.27 -6.76 24.09
C LEU A 780 37.44 -5.23 24.24
N ARG A 781 38.68 -4.73 24.34
CA ARG A 781 38.97 -3.29 24.36
C ARG A 781 38.53 -2.61 23.08
N ARG A 782 38.77 -3.21 21.90
CA ARG A 782 38.30 -2.69 20.61
C ARG A 782 36.77 -2.57 20.57
N MET A 783 36.03 -3.56 21.09
CA MET A 783 34.56 -3.46 21.19
C MET A 783 34.13 -2.33 22.10
N VAL A 784 34.82 -2.13 23.23
CA VAL A 784 34.49 -1.07 24.20
C VAL A 784 34.90 0.33 23.74
N THR A 785 36.00 0.49 23.00
CA THR A 785 36.53 1.80 22.57
C THR A 785 36.05 2.25 21.19
N SER A 786 35.82 1.32 20.25
CA SER A 786 35.31 1.67 18.90
C SER A 786 33.91 2.28 18.93
N GLU A 787 33.15 2.07 20.01
CA GLU A 787 31.81 2.63 20.22
C GLU A 787 31.77 3.90 21.07
N LYS A 788 32.88 4.32 21.69
CA LYS A 788 32.96 5.64 22.37
C LYS A 788 33.26 6.80 21.41
N LEU A 789 33.67 6.47 20.18
CA LEU A 789 34.04 7.39 19.11
C LEU A 789 32.92 7.55 18.05
N ILE A 790 31.83 6.79 18.17
CA ILE A 790 30.57 6.88 17.39
C ILE A 790 29.51 7.44 18.32
#